data_AF-A0A258FMV3-F1
#
_entry.id   AF-A0A258FMV3-F1
#
_cell.length_a   1.000
_cell.length_b   1.000
_cell.length_c   1.000
_cell.angle_alpha   90.00
_cell.angle_beta   90.00
_cell.angle_gamma   90.00
#
_symmetry.space_group_name_H-M   'P 1'
#
loop_
_entity.id
_entity.type
_entity.pdbx_description
1 polymer ?
#
loop_
_entity_poly.entity_id
_entity_poly.type
_entity_poly.pdbx_seq_one_letter_code
_entity_poly.pdbx_strand_id
1 'polypeptide(L)'
;MGGVLFKYLSVMLLQRTLATLAVLVGLLQLVDLFEATPQVLERGLGLGGIIHYEILRLPGMVQQILPVSVLIGALTCFTGLARNSEMSALRASGVTIYRIVAMLMPTVALIAVAHFLIADQVAPRSEQAFTVWWGSHAPIVKTSKDEPKAAPKKARTVWFRTGPYLVYAEAASADGRRLDGLRIYHRDANGRLDQRIVARSAQLGADGKWLLQGSELLGVAPTRLNPSLRTDRIWHTDLAPADVVSVFSPDDRISSGRALRAISGLAPAVQPWGGPALHDGRWGAHRPRPDQRPAAAPGSVGRPPAVLRPGRRGPGPSGRLKPVADIAIVEVRSAAEMDRFVRLPMRLNAGDPAWSPPLLMERKEALDPKVNPFFAHADVALWLAVRDGRDVGRISAQIDHLAPPDPLGPAGFFGMIAAEDDPAVFAALFATAEAWLAAKGKVRALGPFNLSINEEVGLLVDGFDRPPMVMMGHDPAFTGGRIEALGYAKEKDVFAYLIDTAVDVPAAARRRLDRGPAKGVTLRMLDMKRYDEEVRTLAGIFNDAWAGNWGFAPWTEAEMNHLGKALKLLLNPKLFWFAEVDGEPVGFGVVLPNLNEAIRDLNGRLFPFGIAKLLWRLKVAGVKSGRLPLMGIKRSAYNDVRGAMLPFLIIDNLRREALKLGIRSVEMSWILEDNAPMRRIIEAVGGERYKTYRIYSKAIA
;
A
#
# COMPACT_ATOMS: atom_id res chain seq x y z
N MET A 1 33.20 27.44 36.49
CA MET A 1 31.99 26.56 36.55
C MET A 1 31.53 26.02 35.19
N GLY A 2 31.50 26.81 34.10
CA GLY A 2 30.92 26.38 32.81
C GLY A 2 31.56 25.14 32.16
N GLY A 3 32.90 25.01 32.18
CA GLY A 3 33.60 23.90 31.50
C GLY A 3 33.42 22.53 32.16
N VAL A 4 33.37 22.48 33.50
CA VAL A 4 33.18 21.21 34.25
C VAL A 4 31.76 20.69 34.08
N LEU A 5 30.76 21.58 34.24
CA LEU A 5 29.36 21.23 34.03
C LEU A 5 29.08 20.82 32.57
N PHE A 6 29.65 21.55 31.61
CA PHE A 6 29.58 21.19 30.19
C PHE A 6 30.13 19.78 29.93
N LYS A 7 31.34 19.47 30.42
CA LYS A 7 31.96 18.16 30.24
C LYS A 7 31.11 17.05 30.87
N TYR A 8 30.60 17.29 32.08
CA TYR A 8 29.74 16.34 32.79
C TYR A 8 28.48 16.00 32.00
N LEU A 9 27.72 17.04 31.61
CA LEU A 9 26.48 16.89 30.85
C LEU A 9 26.72 16.26 29.46
N SER A 10 27.80 16.64 28.78
CA SER A 10 28.18 16.11 27.47
C SER A 10 28.53 14.63 27.52
N VAL A 11 29.38 14.23 28.47
CA VAL A 11 29.79 12.82 28.66
C VAL A 11 28.58 11.98 29.04
N MET A 12 27.73 12.48 29.93
CA MET A 12 26.52 11.78 30.33
C MET A 12 25.57 11.57 29.15
N LEU A 13 25.27 12.61 28.37
CA LEU A 13 24.41 12.49 27.18
C LEU A 13 24.99 11.50 26.17
N LEU A 14 26.30 11.58 25.91
CA LEU A 14 26.98 10.71 24.96
C LEU A 14 26.94 9.24 25.42
N GLN A 15 27.25 8.97 26.68
CA GLN A 15 27.20 7.61 27.24
C GLN A 15 25.79 7.03 27.18
N ARG A 16 24.76 7.80 27.55
CA ARG A 16 23.35 7.34 27.49
C ARG A 16 22.91 7.06 26.05
N THR A 17 23.31 7.91 25.12
CA THR A 17 23.03 7.74 23.69
C THR A 17 23.73 6.50 23.14
N LEU A 18 25.03 6.33 23.40
CA LEU A 18 25.82 5.19 22.93
C LEU A 18 25.36 3.86 23.55
N ALA A 19 25.02 3.84 24.84
CA ALA A 19 24.48 2.66 25.49
C ALA A 19 23.13 2.25 24.88
N THR A 20 22.25 3.23 24.65
CA THR A 20 20.96 2.97 24.00
C THR A 20 21.15 2.47 22.57
N LEU A 21 22.04 3.10 21.82
CA LEU A 21 22.38 2.70 20.45
C LEU A 21 22.89 1.25 20.43
N ALA A 22 23.82 0.89 21.31
CA ALA A 22 24.37 -0.46 21.37
C ALA A 22 23.29 -1.51 21.66
N VAL A 23 22.36 -1.22 22.58
CA VAL A 23 21.25 -2.12 22.91
C VAL A 23 20.30 -2.29 21.72
N LEU A 24 19.87 -1.17 21.12
CA LEU A 24 18.89 -1.22 20.03
C LEU A 24 19.48 -1.81 18.74
N VAL A 25 20.72 -1.45 18.39
CA VAL A 25 21.42 -2.04 17.25
C VAL A 25 21.70 -3.51 17.50
N GLY A 26 22.15 -3.91 18.70
CA GLY A 26 22.38 -5.32 19.04
C GLY A 26 21.11 -6.16 18.97
N LEU A 27 19.96 -5.62 19.40
CA LEU A 27 18.66 -6.28 19.26
C LEU A 27 18.29 -6.47 17.78
N LEU A 28 18.49 -5.44 16.94
CA LEU A 28 18.20 -5.50 15.52
C LEU A 28 19.13 -6.48 14.79
N GLN A 29 20.42 -6.47 15.11
CA GLN A 29 21.42 -7.41 14.59
C GLN A 29 21.05 -8.84 14.93
N LEU A 30 20.61 -9.10 16.16
CA LEU A 30 20.17 -10.44 16.55
C LEU A 30 19.01 -10.93 15.66
N VAL A 31 18.03 -10.06 15.36
CA VAL A 31 16.91 -10.41 14.46
C VAL A 31 17.39 -10.63 13.02
N ASP A 32 18.18 -9.72 12.46
CA ASP A 32 18.72 -9.82 11.09
C ASP A 32 19.60 -11.09 10.94
N LEU A 33 20.39 -11.40 11.96
CA LEU A 33 21.21 -12.60 12.02
C LEU A 33 20.37 -13.88 11.97
N PHE A 34 19.26 -13.95 12.71
CA PHE A 34 18.37 -15.11 12.67
C PHE A 34 17.77 -15.33 11.27
N GLU A 35 17.47 -14.24 10.54
CA GLU A 35 16.95 -14.31 9.17
C GLU A 35 18.05 -14.64 8.13
N ALA A 36 19.27 -14.14 8.32
CA ALA A 36 20.38 -14.29 7.39
C ALA A 36 21.16 -15.61 7.55
N THR A 37 21.17 -16.20 8.75
CA THR A 37 21.98 -17.40 9.06
C THR A 37 21.75 -18.57 8.10
N PRO A 38 20.50 -18.97 7.77
CA PRO A 38 20.27 -20.06 6.81
C PRO A 38 20.88 -19.76 5.43
N GLN A 39 20.74 -18.51 4.98
CA GLN A 39 21.21 -18.06 3.67
C GLN A 39 22.74 -18.01 3.58
N VAL A 40 23.41 -17.61 4.66
CA VAL A 40 24.89 -17.59 4.75
C VAL A 40 25.44 -19.02 4.81
N LEU A 41 24.75 -19.92 5.52
CA LEU A 41 25.14 -21.32 5.64
C LEU A 41 24.97 -22.07 4.31
N GLU A 42 23.90 -21.82 3.57
CA GLU A 42 23.66 -22.36 2.22
C GLU A 42 24.73 -21.95 1.19
N ARG A 43 25.41 -20.81 1.42
CA ARG A 43 26.52 -20.31 0.60
C ARG A 43 27.88 -20.90 1.00
N GLY A 44 27.94 -21.75 2.03
CA GLY A 44 29.16 -22.41 2.49
C GLY A 44 30.19 -21.48 3.13
N LEU A 45 29.79 -20.29 3.56
CA LEU A 45 30.69 -19.26 4.11
C LEU A 45 31.03 -19.48 5.60
N GLY A 46 30.30 -20.36 6.27
CA GLY A 46 30.49 -20.68 7.69
C GLY A 46 30.37 -19.47 8.62
N LEU A 47 31.01 -19.57 9.79
CA LEU A 47 31.02 -18.50 10.81
C LEU A 47 31.72 -17.21 10.33
N GLY A 48 32.74 -17.34 9.47
CA GLY A 48 33.43 -16.18 8.90
C GLY A 48 32.52 -15.33 8.01
N GLY A 49 31.65 -15.98 7.23
CA GLY A 49 30.63 -15.28 6.43
C GLY A 49 29.62 -14.53 7.27
N ILE A 50 29.21 -15.10 8.41
CA ILE A 50 28.26 -14.47 9.33
C ILE A 50 28.85 -13.18 9.91
N ILE A 51 30.09 -13.24 10.40
CA ILE A 51 30.76 -12.06 10.96
C ILE A 51 30.94 -10.97 9.88
N HIS A 52 31.32 -11.36 8.67
CA HIS A 52 31.49 -10.41 7.56
C HIS A 52 30.17 -9.76 7.15
N TYR A 53 29.09 -10.55 7.11
CA TYR A 53 27.73 -10.08 6.88
C TYR A 53 27.33 -9.01 7.92
N GLU A 54 27.50 -9.31 9.21
CA GLU A 54 27.16 -8.39 10.30
C GLU A 54 27.94 -7.08 10.23
N ILE A 55 29.24 -7.14 9.94
CA ILE A 55 30.10 -5.95 9.82
C ILE A 55 29.61 -5.03 8.69
N LEU A 56 29.21 -5.59 7.55
CA LEU A 56 28.74 -4.80 6.41
C LEU A 56 27.36 -4.18 6.66
N ARG A 57 26.50 -4.83 7.45
CA ARG A 57 25.14 -4.34 7.75
C ARG A 57 25.12 -3.31 8.89
N LEU A 58 26.06 -3.40 9.83
CA LEU A 58 26.11 -2.58 11.04
C LEU A 58 26.02 -1.06 10.76
N PRO A 59 26.76 -0.47 9.81
CA PRO A 59 26.66 0.98 9.54
C PRO A 59 25.25 1.41 9.11
N GLY A 60 24.57 0.58 8.32
CA GLY A 60 23.19 0.83 7.90
C GLY A 60 22.18 0.77 9.05
N MET A 61 22.39 -0.15 10.00
CA MET A 61 21.56 -0.24 11.22
C MET A 61 21.81 0.95 12.15
N VAL A 62 23.09 1.33 12.35
CA VAL A 62 23.45 2.52 13.14
C VAL A 62 22.82 3.78 12.55
N GLN A 63 22.87 3.96 11.22
CA GLN A 63 22.23 5.08 10.54
C GLN A 63 20.73 5.17 10.87
N GLN A 64 20.03 4.04 10.87
CA GLN A 64 18.59 3.98 11.09
C GLN A 64 18.20 4.21 12.57
N ILE A 65 18.99 3.69 13.50
CA ILE A 65 18.66 3.63 14.93
C ILE A 65 19.23 4.82 15.73
N LEU A 66 20.26 5.50 15.23
CA LEU A 66 20.91 6.61 15.94
C LEU A 66 19.95 7.76 16.33
N PRO A 67 19.01 8.23 15.48
CA PRO A 67 18.07 9.29 15.87
C PRO A 67 17.18 8.89 17.06
N VAL A 68 16.69 7.65 17.07
CA VAL A 68 15.88 7.09 18.16
C VAL A 68 16.71 6.95 19.43
N SER A 69 17.98 6.55 19.29
CA SER A 69 18.92 6.40 20.40
C SER A 69 19.28 7.72 21.06
N VAL A 70 19.41 8.81 20.28
CA VAL A 70 19.62 10.16 20.81
C VAL A 70 18.41 10.63 21.61
N LEU A 71 17.19 10.37 21.12
CA LEU A 71 15.95 10.75 21.82
C LEU A 71 15.85 10.05 23.19
N ILE A 72 16.01 8.73 23.21
CA ILE A 72 15.94 7.94 24.44
C ILE A 72 17.15 8.24 25.35
N GLY A 73 18.33 8.43 24.78
CA GLY A 73 19.54 8.85 25.49
C GLY A 73 19.37 10.21 26.18
N ALA A 74 18.77 11.18 25.51
CA ALA A 74 18.44 12.49 26.08
C ALA A 74 17.37 12.36 27.18
N LEU A 75 16.31 11.59 26.95
CA LEU A 75 15.25 11.37 27.94
C LEU A 75 15.81 10.72 29.21
N THR A 76 16.63 9.68 29.08
CA THR A 76 17.27 9.00 30.21
C THR A 76 18.29 9.90 30.92
N CYS A 77 19.02 10.74 30.18
CA CYS A 77 19.90 11.79 30.71
C CYS A 77 19.13 12.79 31.59
N PHE A 78 18.06 13.40 31.08
CA PHE A 78 17.25 14.36 31.84
C PHE A 78 16.50 13.71 33.00
N THR A 79 16.02 12.47 32.83
CA THR A 79 15.36 11.71 33.91
C THR A 79 16.34 11.39 35.02
N GLY A 80 17.59 11.03 34.70
CA GLY A 80 18.65 10.81 35.69
C GLY A 80 18.97 12.08 36.48
N LEU A 81 19.15 13.20 35.78
CA LEU A 81 19.35 14.52 36.41
C LEU A 81 18.20 14.89 37.35
N ALA A 82 16.96 14.63 36.96
CA ALA A 82 15.79 14.91 37.78
C ALA A 82 15.72 13.99 39.01
N ARG A 83 15.93 12.67 38.84
CA ARG A 83 15.86 11.68 39.93
C ARG A 83 16.94 11.88 40.98
N ASN A 84 18.15 12.23 40.59
CA ASN A 84 19.27 12.46 41.51
C ASN A 84 19.23 13.86 42.15
N SER A 85 18.15 14.64 41.94
CA SER A 85 18.04 16.04 42.36
C SER A 85 19.12 16.99 41.79
N GLU A 86 19.90 16.54 40.81
CA GLU A 86 20.93 17.34 40.13
C GLU A 86 20.30 18.50 39.34
N MET A 87 19.16 18.25 38.69
CA MET A 87 18.41 19.28 37.96
C MET A 87 17.91 20.39 38.90
N SER A 88 17.44 20.02 40.09
CA SER A 88 17.00 20.97 41.11
C SER A 88 18.16 21.78 41.67
N ALA A 89 19.31 21.12 41.93
CA ALA A 89 20.53 21.78 42.40
C ALA A 89 21.08 22.80 41.38
N LEU A 90 21.13 22.44 40.09
CA LEU A 90 21.58 23.34 39.03
C LEU A 90 20.70 24.58 38.92
N ARG A 91 19.37 24.41 39.03
CA ARG A 91 18.42 25.52 39.00
C ARG A 91 18.53 26.42 40.23
N ALA A 92 18.73 25.83 41.41
CA ALA A 92 18.95 26.59 42.66
C ALA A 92 20.23 27.43 42.60
N SER A 93 21.26 26.98 41.87
CA SER A 93 22.48 27.77 41.59
C SER A 93 22.33 28.84 40.50
N GLY A 94 21.11 29.10 40.01
CA GLY A 94 20.83 30.12 39.01
C GLY A 94 21.05 29.69 37.55
N VAL A 95 21.22 28.39 37.27
CA VAL A 95 21.33 27.89 35.89
C VAL A 95 19.94 27.70 35.30
N THR A 96 19.63 28.44 34.23
CA THR A 96 18.36 28.30 33.51
C THR A 96 18.32 27.01 32.69
N ILE A 97 17.11 26.48 32.45
CA ILE A 97 16.91 25.28 31.62
C ILE A 97 17.48 25.50 30.21
N TYR A 98 17.27 26.68 29.63
CA TYR A 98 17.81 27.04 28.31
C TYR A 98 19.33 26.98 28.27
N ARG A 99 20.02 27.38 29.35
CA ARG A 99 21.48 27.29 29.46
C ARG A 99 21.97 25.85 29.54
N ILE A 100 21.24 24.96 30.23
CA ILE A 100 21.54 23.52 30.28
C ILE A 100 21.38 22.91 28.88
N VAL A 101 20.30 23.23 28.17
CA VAL A 101 20.08 22.77 26.79
C VAL A 101 21.17 23.31 25.86
N ALA A 102 21.51 24.60 25.94
CA ALA A 102 22.57 25.20 25.15
C ALA A 102 23.95 24.53 25.39
N MET A 103 24.23 24.10 26.61
CA MET A 103 25.45 23.33 26.93
C MET A 103 25.48 21.94 26.30
N LEU A 104 24.32 21.34 25.97
CA LEU A 104 24.25 20.03 25.30
C LEU A 104 24.33 20.14 23.77
N MET A 105 24.02 21.31 23.20
CA MET A 105 23.98 21.52 21.74
C MET A 105 25.29 21.15 21.02
N PRO A 106 26.50 21.45 21.54
CA PRO A 106 27.74 21.02 20.88
C PRO A 106 27.86 19.49 20.76
N THR A 107 27.43 18.73 21.78
CA THR A 107 27.41 17.26 21.73
C THR A 107 26.39 16.76 20.72
N VAL A 108 25.21 17.37 20.67
CA VAL A 108 24.17 17.02 19.69
C VAL A 108 24.65 17.32 18.27
N ALA A 109 25.30 18.46 18.04
CA ALA A 109 25.88 18.81 16.76
C ALA A 109 26.97 17.82 16.33
N LEU A 110 27.84 17.40 17.27
CA LEU A 110 28.85 16.37 17.00
C LEU A 110 28.21 15.04 16.59
N ILE A 111 27.17 14.60 17.30
CA ILE A 111 26.43 13.37 16.96
C ILE A 111 25.75 13.51 15.59
N ALA A 112 25.17 14.67 15.28
CA ALA A 112 24.53 14.94 13.99
C ALA A 112 25.53 14.91 12.83
N VAL A 113 26.72 15.51 13.00
CA VAL A 113 27.80 15.44 12.00
C VAL A 113 28.26 14.00 11.81
N ALA A 114 28.46 13.24 12.89
CA ALA A 114 28.82 11.83 12.82
C ALA A 114 27.72 11.00 12.12
N HIS A 115 26.46 11.26 12.42
CA HIS A 115 25.30 10.61 11.77
C HIS A 115 25.28 10.89 10.27
N PHE A 116 25.47 12.16 9.88
CA PHE A 116 25.54 12.55 8.48
C PHE A 116 26.69 11.85 7.75
N LEU A 117 27.88 11.80 8.35
CA LEU A 117 29.03 11.09 7.76
C LEU A 117 28.75 9.59 7.60
N ILE A 118 28.09 8.95 8.57
CA ILE A 118 27.68 7.54 8.45
C ILE A 118 26.66 7.38 7.32
N ALA A 119 25.62 8.21 7.30
CA ALA A 119 24.54 8.14 6.32
C ALA A 119 25.00 8.41 4.89
N ASP A 120 25.95 9.34 4.71
CA ASP A 120 26.38 9.80 3.40
C ASP A 120 27.58 9.01 2.85
N GLN A 121 28.52 8.63 3.71
CA GLN A 121 29.80 8.07 3.27
C GLN A 121 30.03 6.61 3.65
N VAL A 122 29.55 6.18 4.81
CA VAL A 122 29.85 4.84 5.34
C VAL A 122 28.78 3.85 4.88
N ALA A 123 27.51 4.11 5.21
CA ALA A 123 26.40 3.20 4.94
C ALA A 123 26.23 2.88 3.44
N PRO A 124 26.27 3.86 2.50
CA PRO A 124 26.17 3.54 1.07
C PRO A 124 27.32 2.67 0.56
N ARG A 125 28.55 2.89 1.07
CA ARG A 125 29.72 2.09 0.68
C ARG A 125 29.67 0.68 1.25
N SER A 126 29.22 0.53 2.50
CA SER A 126 29.04 -0.76 3.13
C SER A 126 27.96 -1.60 2.43
N GLU A 127 26.86 -0.99 2.00
CA GLU A 127 25.79 -1.67 1.26
C GLU A 127 26.22 -2.09 -0.15
N GLN A 128 27.01 -1.24 -0.83
CA GLN A 128 27.62 -1.60 -2.11
C GLN A 128 28.59 -2.78 -1.96
N ALA A 129 29.47 -2.72 -0.96
CA ALA A 129 30.37 -3.82 -0.65
C ALA A 129 29.61 -5.12 -0.31
N PHE A 130 28.51 -5.01 0.44
CA PHE A 130 27.60 -6.11 0.71
C PHE A 130 27.00 -6.69 -0.57
N THR A 131 26.46 -5.85 -1.46
CA THR A 131 25.84 -6.33 -2.71
C THR A 131 26.85 -7.09 -3.58
N VAL A 132 28.07 -6.53 -3.72
CA VAL A 132 29.14 -7.16 -4.51
C VAL A 132 29.56 -8.49 -3.89
N TRP A 133 29.83 -8.49 -2.58
CA TRP A 133 30.25 -9.69 -1.86
C TRP A 133 29.16 -10.76 -1.83
N TRP A 134 27.91 -10.38 -1.63
CA TRP A 134 26.76 -11.30 -1.62
C TRP A 134 26.51 -11.90 -3.00
N GLY A 135 26.67 -11.10 -4.06
CA GLY A 135 26.55 -11.55 -5.45
C GLY A 135 27.66 -12.50 -5.90
N SER A 136 28.87 -12.34 -5.37
CA SER A 136 30.00 -13.23 -5.71
C SER A 136 29.92 -14.62 -5.07
N HIS A 137 29.09 -14.80 -4.04
CA HIS A 137 28.93 -16.07 -3.31
C HIS A 137 27.54 -16.66 -3.56
N ALA A 138 27.36 -17.27 -4.72
CA ALA A 138 26.12 -17.98 -5.08
C ALA A 138 25.86 -19.16 -4.11
N PRO A 139 24.59 -19.46 -3.77
CA PRO A 139 24.26 -20.59 -2.91
C PRO A 139 24.77 -21.91 -3.50
N ILE A 140 25.32 -22.77 -2.66
CA ILE A 140 25.82 -24.10 -3.06
C ILE A 140 24.60 -24.97 -3.35
N VAL A 141 24.19 -25.02 -4.61
CA VAL A 141 23.20 -26.00 -5.07
C VAL A 141 23.86 -27.38 -4.96
N LYS A 142 23.42 -28.21 -4.00
CA LYS A 142 23.71 -29.64 -4.01
C LYS A 142 23.02 -30.24 -5.23
N THR A 143 23.75 -30.40 -6.32
CA THR A 143 23.27 -31.08 -7.53
C THR A 143 23.08 -32.57 -7.23
N SER A 144 21.86 -32.95 -6.87
CA SER A 144 21.35 -34.30 -7.13
C SER A 144 21.35 -34.50 -8.65
N LYS A 145 21.82 -35.64 -9.13
CA LYS A 145 22.20 -35.89 -10.53
C LYS A 145 21.04 -35.92 -11.55
N ASP A 146 19.79 -35.74 -11.15
CA ASP A 146 18.63 -35.94 -12.04
C ASP A 146 17.60 -34.79 -12.10
N GLU A 147 17.94 -33.57 -11.66
CA GLU A 147 17.07 -32.40 -11.87
C GLU A 147 17.59 -31.47 -12.98
N PRO A 148 16.72 -31.01 -13.91
CA PRO A 148 17.12 -30.00 -14.89
C PRO A 148 17.55 -28.74 -14.15
N LYS A 149 18.78 -28.27 -14.44
CA LYS A 149 19.34 -27.02 -13.91
C LYS A 149 18.27 -25.94 -13.91
N ALA A 150 17.78 -25.56 -12.74
CA ALA A 150 16.90 -24.41 -12.59
C ALA A 150 17.60 -23.21 -13.28
N ALA A 151 16.92 -22.63 -14.27
CA ALA A 151 17.45 -21.47 -14.98
C ALA A 151 17.83 -20.40 -13.95
N PRO A 152 19.01 -19.74 -14.08
CA PRO A 152 19.38 -18.67 -13.18
C PRO A 152 18.24 -17.65 -13.12
N LYS A 153 17.83 -17.23 -11.91
CA LYS A 153 16.82 -16.17 -11.68
C LYS A 153 17.03 -15.08 -12.73
N LYS A 154 16.01 -14.84 -13.59
CA LYS A 154 16.09 -13.89 -14.71
C LYS A 154 16.80 -12.61 -14.25
N ALA A 155 17.93 -12.30 -14.86
CA ALA A 155 18.68 -11.08 -14.58
C ALA A 155 17.74 -9.87 -14.74
N ARG A 156 17.71 -9.00 -13.73
CA ARG A 156 16.87 -7.80 -13.73
C ARG A 156 17.35 -6.91 -14.87
N THR A 157 16.50 -6.73 -15.88
CA THR A 157 16.74 -5.78 -16.97
C THR A 157 16.60 -4.36 -16.44
N VAL A 158 17.55 -3.47 -16.76
CA VAL A 158 17.56 -2.10 -16.24
C VAL A 158 17.63 -1.07 -17.37
N TRP A 159 16.82 -0.02 -17.25
CA TRP A 159 16.94 1.20 -18.04
C TRP A 159 17.61 2.29 -17.23
N PHE A 160 18.66 2.89 -17.76
CA PHE A 160 19.35 4.01 -17.13
C PHE A 160 19.79 5.04 -18.16
N ARG A 161 19.90 6.30 -17.73
CA ARG A 161 20.43 7.38 -18.56
C ARG A 161 21.89 7.62 -18.22
N THR A 162 22.75 7.84 -19.22
CA THR A 162 24.12 8.34 -19.02
C THR A 162 24.46 9.38 -20.09
N GLY A 163 24.69 10.64 -19.67
CA GLY A 163 24.84 11.77 -20.58
C GLY A 163 23.65 11.92 -21.56
N PRO A 164 23.90 11.96 -22.90
CA PRO A 164 22.85 11.99 -23.92
C PRO A 164 22.21 10.62 -24.20
N TYR A 165 22.80 9.54 -23.67
CA TYR A 165 22.37 8.18 -23.96
C TYR A 165 21.28 7.70 -23.00
N LEU A 166 20.27 7.04 -23.55
CA LEU A 166 19.35 6.18 -22.81
C LEU A 166 19.76 4.73 -23.07
N VAL A 167 20.05 3.98 -22.02
CA VAL A 167 20.64 2.64 -22.10
C VAL A 167 19.70 1.63 -21.48
N TYR A 168 19.47 0.55 -22.19
CA TYR A 168 18.88 -0.68 -21.71
C TYR A 168 19.96 -1.75 -21.63
N ALA A 169 20.03 -2.49 -20.53
CA ALA A 169 20.92 -3.63 -20.38
C ALA A 169 20.20 -4.77 -19.65
N GLU A 170 20.47 -6.00 -20.08
CA GLU A 170 19.80 -7.21 -19.56
C GLU A 170 20.47 -7.74 -18.29
N ALA A 171 21.79 -7.62 -18.21
CA ALA A 171 22.56 -8.03 -17.05
C ALA A 171 23.85 -7.19 -16.91
N ALA A 172 24.41 -7.22 -15.71
CA ALA A 172 25.72 -6.68 -15.39
C ALA A 172 26.55 -7.70 -14.59
N SER A 173 27.88 -7.65 -14.72
CA SER A 173 28.77 -8.39 -13.84
C SER A 173 28.76 -7.80 -12.42
N ALA A 174 29.06 -8.64 -11.42
CA ALA A 174 29.07 -8.22 -10.01
C ALA A 174 30.09 -7.11 -9.70
N ASP A 175 31.16 -6.98 -10.49
CA ASP A 175 32.16 -5.92 -10.38
C ASP A 175 31.82 -4.67 -11.22
N GLY A 176 30.71 -4.70 -11.96
CA GLY A 176 30.24 -3.61 -12.83
C GLY A 176 31.09 -3.36 -14.06
N ARG A 177 32.04 -4.24 -14.43
CA ARG A 177 32.95 -4.05 -15.56
C ARG A 177 32.44 -4.64 -16.88
N ARG A 178 31.34 -5.39 -16.85
CA ARG A 178 30.70 -5.97 -18.03
C ARG A 178 29.19 -5.77 -17.96
N LEU A 179 28.62 -5.43 -19.11
CA LEU A 179 27.18 -5.37 -19.36
C LEU A 179 26.83 -6.33 -20.50
N ASP A 180 25.67 -6.97 -20.42
CA ASP A 180 25.17 -7.89 -21.46
C ASP A 180 23.79 -7.43 -21.97
N GLY A 181 23.53 -7.67 -23.25
CA GLY A 181 22.24 -7.36 -23.90
C GLY A 181 21.94 -5.87 -24.01
N LEU A 182 22.87 -5.08 -24.55
CA LEU A 182 22.75 -3.62 -24.56
C LEU A 182 21.91 -3.09 -25.73
N ARG A 183 21.04 -2.13 -25.44
CA ARG A 183 20.42 -1.22 -26.42
C ARG A 183 20.65 0.21 -25.97
N ILE A 184 21.41 0.97 -26.76
CA ILE A 184 21.82 2.34 -26.45
C ILE A 184 21.13 3.27 -27.46
N TYR A 185 20.45 4.29 -26.96
CA TYR A 185 19.72 5.28 -27.74
C TYR A 185 20.36 6.64 -27.52
N HIS A 186 20.87 7.26 -28.59
CA HIS A 186 21.40 8.63 -28.53
C HIS A 186 20.28 9.62 -28.89
N ARG A 187 20.24 10.76 -28.19
CA ARG A 187 19.32 11.85 -28.47
C ARG A 187 20.10 13.12 -28.77
N ASP A 188 19.67 13.84 -29.80
CA ASP A 188 20.20 15.16 -30.13
C ASP A 188 19.85 16.21 -29.07
N ALA A 189 20.39 17.42 -29.21
CA ALA A 189 20.15 18.52 -28.28
C ALA A 189 18.66 18.94 -28.17
N ASN A 190 17.83 18.59 -29.15
CA ASN A 190 16.39 18.85 -29.17
C ASN A 190 15.57 17.67 -28.59
N GLY A 191 16.25 16.64 -28.07
CA GLY A 191 15.62 15.45 -27.49
C GLY A 191 15.13 14.42 -28.52
N ARG A 192 15.47 14.58 -29.80
CA ARG A 192 15.06 13.65 -30.87
C ARG A 192 16.05 12.49 -30.96
N LEU A 193 15.54 11.29 -31.21
CA LEU A 193 16.37 10.10 -31.42
C LEU A 193 17.07 10.19 -32.79
N ASP A 194 18.40 10.18 -32.80
CA ASP A 194 19.22 10.25 -34.02
C ASP A 194 20.05 8.96 -34.26
N GLN A 195 20.34 8.18 -33.21
CA GLN A 195 21.08 6.92 -33.31
C GLN A 195 20.57 5.84 -32.35
N ARG A 196 20.57 4.59 -32.80
CA ARG A 196 20.35 3.40 -31.98
C ARG A 196 21.49 2.40 -32.16
N ILE A 197 22.14 2.02 -31.08
CA ILE A 197 23.17 0.98 -31.06
C ILE A 197 22.62 -0.24 -30.34
N VAL A 198 22.73 -1.41 -30.96
CA VAL A 198 22.45 -2.70 -30.31
C VAL A 198 23.78 -3.44 -30.19
N ALA A 199 24.15 -3.88 -29.00
CA ALA A 199 25.40 -4.61 -28.77
C ALA A 199 25.15 -5.86 -27.92
N ARG A 200 25.91 -6.93 -28.17
CA ARG A 200 25.79 -8.17 -27.41
C ARG A 200 26.28 -7.98 -25.98
N SER A 201 27.42 -7.33 -25.83
CA SER A 201 28.06 -7.04 -24.55
C SER A 201 28.86 -5.76 -24.63
N ALA A 202 29.08 -5.13 -23.47
CA ALA A 202 30.02 -4.04 -23.29
C ALA A 202 31.01 -4.45 -22.20
N GLN A 203 32.31 -4.30 -22.45
CA GLN A 203 33.34 -4.62 -21.48
C GLN A 203 34.28 -3.44 -21.29
N LEU A 204 34.58 -3.10 -20.04
CA LEU A 204 35.53 -2.04 -19.72
C LEU A 204 36.97 -2.52 -19.98
N GLY A 205 37.66 -1.89 -20.93
CA GLY A 205 39.06 -2.15 -21.26
C GLY A 205 40.02 -1.62 -20.19
N ALA A 206 41.27 -2.08 -20.23
CA ALA A 206 42.33 -1.62 -19.32
C ALA A 206 42.69 -0.13 -19.51
N ASP A 207 42.32 0.45 -20.65
CA ASP A 207 42.43 1.87 -20.99
C ASP A 207 41.28 2.73 -20.42
N GLY A 208 40.37 2.13 -19.65
CA GLY A 208 39.23 2.80 -19.02
C GLY A 208 38.07 3.11 -19.98
N LYS A 209 38.07 2.55 -21.19
CA LYS A 209 37.01 2.77 -22.19
C LYS A 209 36.13 1.54 -22.33
N TRP A 210 34.83 1.76 -22.56
CA TRP A 210 33.88 0.66 -22.80
C TRP A 210 33.98 0.19 -24.25
N LEU A 211 34.23 -1.10 -24.46
CA LEU A 211 34.20 -1.73 -25.78
C LEU A 211 32.89 -2.49 -25.98
N LEU A 212 32.08 -2.05 -26.95
CA LEU A 212 30.88 -2.74 -27.40
C LEU A 212 31.26 -3.85 -28.37
N GLN A 213 30.87 -5.08 -28.03
CA GLN A 213 31.13 -6.26 -28.86
C GLN A 213 29.90 -6.65 -29.66
N GLY A 214 30.10 -6.95 -30.94
CA GLY A 214 29.04 -7.32 -31.87
C GLY A 214 28.01 -6.20 -32.03
N SER A 215 28.47 -4.95 -32.10
CA SER A 215 27.59 -3.79 -32.14
C SER A 215 27.03 -3.50 -33.54
N GLU A 216 25.77 -3.10 -33.60
CA GLU A 216 25.03 -2.73 -34.80
C GLU A 216 24.48 -1.31 -34.62
N LEU A 217 25.00 -0.35 -35.39
CA LEU A 217 24.60 1.07 -35.33
C LEU A 217 23.55 1.38 -36.40
N LEU A 218 22.34 1.70 -35.98
CA LEU A 218 21.30 2.24 -36.84
C LEU A 218 21.27 3.76 -36.73
N GLY A 219 21.65 4.46 -37.80
CA GLY A 219 21.46 5.92 -37.91
C GLY A 219 20.01 6.24 -38.31
N VAL A 220 19.36 7.15 -37.58
CA VAL A 220 17.97 7.56 -37.81
C VAL A 220 17.96 8.94 -38.47
N ALA A 221 17.88 8.97 -39.81
CA ALA A 221 17.60 10.20 -40.56
C ALA A 221 16.08 10.34 -40.80
N PRO A 222 15.55 11.55 -41.07
CA PRO A 222 14.10 11.80 -41.20
C PRO A 222 13.37 10.93 -42.23
N THR A 223 14.07 10.36 -43.22
CA THR A 223 13.44 9.67 -44.36
C THR A 223 14.18 8.42 -44.88
N ARG A 224 15.32 8.00 -44.29
CA ARG A 224 16.01 6.73 -44.65
C ARG A 224 16.75 6.12 -43.46
N LEU A 225 16.74 4.79 -43.36
CA LEU A 225 17.64 4.01 -42.50
C LEU A 225 18.91 3.69 -43.28
N ASN A 226 20.08 4.11 -42.79
CA ASN A 226 21.34 3.71 -43.39
C ASN A 226 21.74 2.31 -42.88
N PRO A 227 22.16 1.38 -43.75
CA PRO A 227 22.55 0.04 -43.34
C PRO A 227 23.80 0.08 -42.43
N SER A 228 23.75 -0.76 -41.39
CA SER A 228 24.73 -0.84 -40.32
C SER A 228 25.75 -1.95 -40.57
N LEU A 229 27.05 -1.65 -40.52
CA LEU A 229 28.09 -2.67 -40.44
C LEU A 229 28.19 -3.18 -38.99
N ARG A 230 28.21 -4.49 -38.79
CA ARG A 230 28.52 -5.09 -37.49
C ARG A 230 30.01 -4.96 -37.22
N THR A 231 30.37 -4.17 -36.22
CA THR A 231 31.75 -4.01 -35.80
C THR A 231 31.81 -3.71 -34.32
N ASP A 232 32.95 -4.00 -33.69
CA ASP A 232 33.19 -3.65 -32.31
C ASP A 232 33.50 -2.15 -32.24
N ARG A 233 32.96 -1.47 -31.23
CA ARG A 233 33.03 0.00 -31.15
C ARG A 233 33.35 0.46 -29.73
N ILE A 234 34.12 1.52 -29.62
CA ILE A 234 34.35 2.18 -28.34
C ILE A 234 33.10 3.01 -28.01
N TRP A 235 32.52 2.76 -26.84
CA TRP A 235 31.44 3.54 -26.28
C TRP A 235 32.00 4.66 -25.40
N HIS A 236 31.87 5.89 -25.87
CA HIS A 236 32.26 7.09 -25.15
C HIS A 236 31.17 7.45 -24.12
N THR A 237 31.36 7.01 -22.88
CA THR A 237 30.45 7.25 -21.76
C THR A 237 31.24 7.48 -20.48
N ASP A 238 30.72 8.31 -19.58
CA ASP A 238 31.28 8.54 -18.24
C ASP A 238 30.83 7.47 -17.22
N LEU A 239 30.45 6.29 -17.70
CA LEU A 239 29.88 5.24 -16.88
C LEU A 239 30.99 4.51 -16.12
N ALA A 240 31.07 4.68 -14.80
CA ALA A 240 32.03 3.95 -13.98
C ALA A 240 31.50 2.57 -13.56
N PRO A 241 32.36 1.59 -13.24
CA PRO A 241 31.91 0.28 -12.73
C PRO A 241 31.02 0.37 -11.49
N ALA A 242 31.36 1.26 -10.55
CA ALA A 242 30.53 1.52 -9.37
C ALA A 242 29.13 2.04 -9.74
N ASP A 243 29.01 2.74 -10.86
CA ASP A 243 27.72 3.20 -11.35
C ASP A 243 26.87 2.06 -11.91
N VAL A 244 27.50 1.12 -12.61
CA VAL A 244 26.85 -0.09 -13.10
C VAL A 244 26.33 -0.93 -11.94
N VAL A 245 27.17 -1.20 -10.92
CA VAL A 245 26.73 -1.94 -9.73
C VAL A 245 25.55 -1.24 -9.08
N SER A 246 25.63 0.08 -8.85
CA SER A 246 24.56 0.86 -8.24
C SER A 246 23.25 0.86 -9.03
N VAL A 247 23.31 0.85 -10.36
CA VAL A 247 22.11 0.84 -11.23
C VAL A 247 21.41 -0.52 -11.20
N PHE A 248 22.16 -1.59 -10.98
CA PHE A 248 21.65 -2.97 -10.89
C PHE A 248 21.39 -3.44 -9.45
N SER A 249 21.85 -2.70 -8.44
CA SER A 249 21.55 -2.95 -7.03
C SER A 249 20.07 -2.68 -6.71
N PRO A 250 19.40 -3.57 -5.95
CA PRO A 250 18.01 -3.39 -5.56
C PRO A 250 17.77 -2.34 -4.47
N ASP A 251 18.82 -1.82 -3.81
CA ASP A 251 18.71 -0.88 -2.70
C ASP A 251 18.94 0.59 -3.09
N ASP A 252 18.05 1.47 -2.63
CA ASP A 252 17.97 2.91 -2.95
C ASP A 252 18.97 3.80 -2.18
N ARG A 253 19.96 3.21 -1.48
CA ARG A 253 20.89 3.96 -0.62
C ARG A 253 22.03 4.58 -1.42
N ILE A 254 21.80 5.79 -1.93
CA ILE A 254 22.80 6.62 -2.61
C ILE A 254 23.33 7.73 -1.70
N SER A 255 24.62 8.07 -1.84
CA SER A 255 25.18 9.25 -1.17
C SER A 255 24.66 10.54 -1.79
N SER A 256 24.65 11.63 -1.01
CA SER A 256 24.19 12.96 -1.46
C SER A 256 25.04 13.47 -2.62
N GLY A 257 26.36 13.23 -2.59
CA GLY A 257 27.24 13.58 -3.72
C GLY A 257 26.89 12.82 -5.00
N ARG A 258 26.56 11.53 -4.90
CA ARG A 258 26.12 10.71 -6.04
C ARG A 258 24.75 11.15 -6.54
N ALA A 259 23.82 11.44 -5.64
CA ALA A 259 22.50 11.97 -5.95
C ALA A 259 22.61 13.31 -6.69
N LEU A 260 23.47 14.22 -6.22
CA LEU A 260 23.71 15.51 -6.87
C LEU A 260 24.31 15.34 -8.26
N ARG A 261 25.28 14.42 -8.44
CA ARG A 261 25.81 14.08 -9.77
C ARG A 261 24.74 13.48 -10.68
N ALA A 262 23.84 12.65 -10.16
CA ALA A 262 22.76 12.07 -10.95
C ALA A 262 21.74 13.15 -11.38
N ILE A 263 21.39 14.07 -10.48
CA ILE A 263 20.51 15.21 -10.76
C ILE A 263 21.14 16.16 -11.78
N SER A 264 22.46 16.40 -11.70
CA SER A 264 23.19 17.22 -12.66
C SER A 264 23.54 16.50 -13.96
N GLY A 265 23.15 15.23 -14.13
CA GLY A 265 23.40 14.44 -15.33
C GLY A 265 24.83 13.91 -15.49
N LEU A 266 25.67 14.07 -14.46
CA LEU A 266 27.06 13.61 -14.39
C LEU A 266 27.21 12.18 -13.85
N ALA A 267 26.12 11.55 -13.41
CA ALA A 267 26.07 10.15 -13.03
C ALA A 267 24.78 9.53 -13.58
N PRO A 268 24.75 8.21 -13.82
CA PRO A 268 23.57 7.60 -14.38
C PRO A 268 22.41 7.57 -13.39
N ALA A 269 21.22 7.82 -13.93
CA ALA A 269 19.97 7.80 -13.18
C ALA A 269 19.07 6.70 -13.75
N VAL A 270 18.54 5.87 -12.85
CA VAL A 270 17.48 4.91 -13.18
C VAL A 270 16.16 5.65 -13.07
N GLN A 271 15.37 5.64 -14.14
CA GLN A 271 13.99 6.08 -14.06
C GLN A 271 13.17 4.87 -13.61
N PRO A 272 12.43 4.93 -12.49
CA PRO A 272 11.52 3.84 -12.14
C PRO A 272 10.45 3.75 -13.22
N TRP A 273 10.60 2.79 -14.13
CA TRP A 273 9.62 2.48 -15.15
C TRP A 273 8.55 1.62 -14.48
N GLY A 274 7.45 2.24 -14.06
CA GLY A 274 6.26 1.57 -13.50
C GLY A 274 5.31 1.00 -14.57
N GLY A 275 5.77 0.81 -15.80
CA GLY A 275 4.99 0.21 -16.89
C GLY A 275 5.24 -1.30 -17.01
N PRO A 276 4.32 -2.06 -17.62
CA PRO A 276 4.49 -3.50 -17.84
C PRO A 276 5.78 -3.75 -18.62
N ALA A 277 6.55 -4.76 -18.18
CA ALA A 277 7.72 -5.23 -18.90
C ALA A 277 7.34 -5.47 -20.38
N LEU A 278 7.97 -4.72 -21.29
CA LEU A 278 7.82 -4.89 -22.73
C LEU A 278 8.42 -6.25 -23.13
N HIS A 279 7.64 -7.30 -22.94
CA HIS A 279 7.78 -8.53 -23.70
C HIS A 279 7.15 -8.28 -25.08
N ASP A 280 7.94 -8.51 -26.11
CA ASP A 280 7.67 -8.26 -27.54
C ASP A 280 7.83 -6.80 -27.99
N GLY A 281 8.82 -6.59 -28.87
CA GLY A 281 9.25 -5.29 -29.40
C GLY A 281 8.25 -4.60 -30.32
N ARG A 282 7.03 -4.34 -29.84
CA ARG A 282 6.04 -3.48 -30.52
C ARG A 282 6.09 -2.09 -29.90
N TRP A 283 6.66 -1.14 -30.64
CA TRP A 283 6.52 0.28 -30.34
C TRP A 283 5.09 0.72 -30.73
N GLY A 284 4.19 0.80 -29.75
CA GLY A 284 2.93 1.51 -29.94
C GLY A 284 3.22 2.99 -30.13
N ALA A 285 2.86 3.54 -31.29
CA ALA A 285 3.03 4.96 -31.59
C ALA A 285 2.15 5.81 -30.66
N HIS A 286 2.74 6.35 -29.59
CA HIS A 286 2.13 7.45 -28.85
C HIS A 286 2.11 8.69 -29.74
N ARG A 287 0.94 9.08 -30.22
CA ARG A 287 0.74 10.43 -30.78
C ARG A 287 0.98 11.46 -29.67
N PRO A 288 1.73 12.55 -29.93
CA PRO A 288 1.86 13.63 -28.97
C PRO A 288 0.50 14.33 -28.77
N ARG A 289 0.22 14.74 -27.52
CA ARG A 289 -0.98 15.51 -27.19
C ARG A 289 -0.93 16.91 -27.84
N PRO A 290 -2.06 17.55 -28.21
CA PRO A 290 -2.09 18.78 -29.01
C PRO A 290 -1.76 20.09 -28.25
N ASP A 291 -1.29 20.03 -27.01
CA ASP A 291 -1.32 21.14 -26.05
C ASP A 291 0.04 21.81 -25.78
N GLN A 292 1.06 21.58 -26.62
CA GLN A 292 2.27 22.43 -26.62
C GLN A 292 2.17 23.52 -27.70
N ARG A 293 1.58 24.68 -27.33
CA ARG A 293 1.80 25.92 -28.07
C ARG A 293 3.12 26.56 -27.63
N PRO A 294 3.96 27.06 -28.55
CA PRO A 294 5.14 27.85 -28.18
C PRO A 294 4.73 29.21 -27.60
N ALA A 295 5.51 29.68 -26.64
CA ALA A 295 5.31 30.95 -25.93
C ALA A 295 5.30 32.16 -26.89
N ALA A 296 4.31 33.03 -26.74
CA ALA A 296 4.25 34.34 -27.40
C ALA A 296 4.35 35.47 -26.35
N ALA A 297 5.13 36.49 -26.69
CA ALA A 297 5.46 37.68 -25.90
C ALA A 297 4.29 38.69 -25.79
N PRO A 298 4.37 39.73 -24.93
CA PRO A 298 3.21 40.43 -24.38
C PRO A 298 2.75 41.63 -25.23
N GLY A 299 1.44 41.89 -25.26
CA GLY A 299 0.87 43.06 -25.95
C GLY A 299 -0.60 43.36 -25.62
N SER A 300 -0.79 44.37 -24.77
CA SER A 300 -1.81 45.43 -24.74
C SER A 300 -3.34 45.17 -24.84
N VAL A 301 -4.01 45.56 -23.75
CA VAL A 301 -5.14 46.51 -23.61
C VAL A 301 -6.45 46.27 -24.37
N GLY A 302 -7.56 46.21 -23.61
CA GLY A 302 -8.89 46.62 -24.07
C GLY A 302 -10.05 46.11 -23.22
N ARG A 303 -10.74 47.00 -22.50
CA ARG A 303 -12.03 46.78 -21.81
C ARG A 303 -13.02 47.87 -22.30
N PRO A 304 -14.33 47.76 -21.99
CA PRO A 304 -15.42 47.24 -22.82
C PRO A 304 -16.34 48.36 -23.37
N PRO A 305 -17.57 48.05 -23.82
CA PRO A 305 -18.71 48.71 -23.17
C PRO A 305 -19.92 47.81 -22.90
N ALA A 306 -20.73 48.26 -21.94
CA ALA A 306 -22.04 47.74 -21.55
C ALA A 306 -23.13 48.12 -22.58
N VAL A 307 -24.35 47.54 -22.45
CA VAL A 307 -25.64 48.27 -22.31
C VAL A 307 -26.89 47.37 -22.54
N LEU A 308 -27.83 47.47 -21.58
CA LEU A 308 -29.31 47.31 -21.56
C LEU A 308 -30.05 45.95 -21.61
N ARG A 309 -30.72 45.68 -20.48
CA ARG A 309 -32.02 44.97 -20.28
C ARG A 309 -33.18 46.00 -20.42
N PRO A 310 -34.49 45.66 -20.62
CA PRO A 310 -35.28 44.83 -19.69
C PRO A 310 -36.57 44.12 -20.21
N GLY A 311 -37.16 43.27 -19.35
CA GLY A 311 -38.55 42.81 -19.43
C GLY A 311 -39.06 42.28 -18.07
N ARG A 312 -39.99 43.01 -17.44
CA ARG A 312 -40.64 42.73 -16.13
C ARG A 312 -41.86 41.81 -16.28
N ARG A 313 -42.11 40.95 -15.28
CA ARG A 313 -43.47 40.63 -14.77
C ARG A 313 -43.44 40.50 -13.24
N GLY A 314 -44.43 41.10 -12.58
CA GLY A 314 -44.55 41.27 -11.12
C GLY A 314 -45.23 40.11 -10.37
N PRO A 315 -45.50 40.27 -9.05
CA PRO A 315 -45.40 39.20 -8.05
C PRO A 315 -46.74 38.70 -7.47
N GLY A 316 -46.72 37.50 -6.89
CA GLY A 316 -47.76 36.89 -6.03
C GLY A 316 -47.12 36.20 -4.81
N PRO A 317 -47.87 35.93 -3.73
CA PRO A 317 -47.47 36.31 -2.37
C PRO A 317 -46.46 35.37 -1.69
N SER A 318 -45.55 36.02 -0.96
CA SER A 318 -44.48 35.44 -0.16
C SER A 318 -45.00 34.74 1.10
N GLY A 319 -45.01 33.41 1.08
CA GLY A 319 -44.74 32.64 2.28
C GLY A 319 -43.27 32.86 2.65
N ARG A 320 -42.99 33.45 3.81
CA ARG A 320 -41.62 33.61 4.33
C ARG A 320 -41.00 32.23 4.55
N LEU A 321 -40.27 31.75 3.55
CA LEU A 321 -39.23 30.75 3.77
C LEU A 321 -38.18 31.38 4.69
N LYS A 322 -37.93 30.75 5.84
CA LYS A 322 -36.77 31.07 6.68
C LYS A 322 -35.51 30.97 5.80
N PRO A 323 -34.48 31.83 6.00
CA PRO A 323 -33.23 31.71 5.27
C PRO A 323 -32.66 30.30 5.44
N VAL A 324 -32.36 29.62 4.35
CA VAL A 324 -31.58 28.39 4.35
C VAL A 324 -30.23 28.75 4.96
N ALA A 325 -29.84 28.13 6.07
CA ALA A 325 -28.51 28.33 6.64
C ALA A 325 -27.46 27.91 5.60
N ASP A 326 -26.55 28.82 5.23
CA ASP A 326 -25.51 28.57 4.23
C ASP A 326 -24.65 27.36 4.65
N ILE A 327 -24.72 26.28 3.87
CA ILE A 327 -23.84 25.12 4.02
C ILE A 327 -22.60 25.39 3.18
N ALA A 328 -21.45 25.55 3.84
CA ALA A 328 -20.17 25.69 3.15
C ALA A 328 -19.56 24.30 2.89
N ILE A 329 -19.08 24.07 1.67
CA ILE A 329 -18.35 22.86 1.31
C ILE A 329 -16.85 23.13 1.36
N VAL A 330 -16.12 22.32 2.13
CA VAL A 330 -14.68 22.41 2.30
C VAL A 330 -14.04 21.14 1.75
N GLU A 331 -13.22 21.28 0.71
CA GLU A 331 -12.40 20.19 0.20
C GLU A 331 -11.24 19.90 1.16
N VAL A 332 -11.04 18.63 1.51
CA VAL A 332 -10.00 18.20 2.44
C VAL A 332 -8.64 18.20 1.74
N ARG A 333 -7.77 19.14 2.10
CA ARG A 333 -6.43 19.29 1.49
C ARG A 333 -5.29 19.30 2.50
N SER A 334 -5.61 19.46 3.78
CA SER A 334 -4.64 19.51 4.87
C SER A 334 -4.82 18.36 5.87
N ALA A 335 -3.77 18.09 6.66
CA ALA A 335 -3.83 17.09 7.72
C ALA A 335 -4.87 17.41 8.81
N ALA A 336 -5.15 18.69 9.06
CA ALA A 336 -6.15 19.13 10.02
C ALA A 336 -7.58 18.87 9.51
N GLU A 337 -7.85 19.13 8.23
CA GLU A 337 -9.12 18.79 7.59
C GLU A 337 -9.30 17.27 7.50
N MET A 338 -8.22 16.52 7.25
CA MET A 338 -8.27 15.06 7.23
C MET A 338 -8.65 14.49 8.61
N ASP A 339 -8.10 15.05 9.69
CA ASP A 339 -8.48 14.63 11.05
C ASP A 339 -9.97 14.91 11.34
N ARG A 340 -10.49 16.07 10.90
CA ARG A 340 -11.92 16.38 10.96
C ARG A 340 -12.77 15.38 10.16
N PHE A 341 -12.38 15.10 8.92
CA PHE A 341 -13.06 14.15 8.04
C PHE A 341 -13.13 12.73 8.63
N VAL A 342 -12.02 12.25 9.20
CA VAL A 342 -11.94 10.91 9.83
C VAL A 342 -12.77 10.82 11.11
N ARG A 343 -12.81 11.89 11.93
CA ARG A 343 -13.53 11.88 13.22
C ARG A 343 -15.03 12.10 13.10
N LEU A 344 -15.49 12.77 12.06
CA LEU A 344 -16.89 13.17 11.95
C LEU A 344 -17.90 12.02 12.16
N PRO A 345 -17.74 10.82 11.58
CA PRO A 345 -18.67 9.70 11.82
C PRO A 345 -18.77 9.30 13.28
N MET A 346 -17.70 9.47 14.07
CA MET A 346 -17.75 9.14 15.50
C MET A 346 -18.71 10.01 16.26
N ARG A 347 -18.80 11.29 15.89
CA ARG A 347 -19.74 12.25 16.49
C ARG A 347 -21.16 11.97 16.02
N LEU A 348 -21.34 11.73 14.72
CA LEU A 348 -22.65 11.53 14.11
C LEU A 348 -23.33 10.24 14.59
N ASN A 349 -22.56 9.17 14.81
CA ASN A 349 -23.07 7.87 15.22
C ASN A 349 -22.96 7.60 16.73
N ALA A 350 -22.56 8.59 17.55
CA ALA A 350 -22.33 8.40 18.98
C ALA A 350 -23.56 7.89 19.76
N GLY A 351 -24.77 8.18 19.26
CA GLY A 351 -26.04 7.74 19.86
C GLY A 351 -26.49 6.35 19.43
N ASP A 352 -25.83 5.72 18.46
CA ASP A 352 -26.21 4.41 17.94
C ASP A 352 -25.50 3.30 18.75
N PRO A 353 -26.26 2.45 19.48
CA PRO A 353 -25.67 1.38 20.27
C PRO A 353 -25.06 0.27 19.40
N ALA A 354 -25.48 0.09 18.14
CA ALA A 354 -24.93 -0.91 17.24
C ALA A 354 -23.64 -0.43 16.56
N TRP A 355 -23.41 0.87 16.48
CA TRP A 355 -22.20 1.43 15.89
C TRP A 355 -20.93 1.10 16.70
N SER A 356 -19.82 0.87 15.99
CA SER A 356 -18.49 0.64 16.60
C SER A 356 -17.46 1.60 16.02
N PRO A 357 -16.72 2.36 16.86
CA PRO A 357 -15.71 3.29 16.38
C PRO A 357 -14.52 2.57 15.74
N PRO A 358 -14.16 2.88 14.48
CA PRO A 358 -12.96 2.33 13.87
C PRO A 358 -11.70 2.91 14.52
N LEU A 359 -10.56 2.26 14.30
CA LEU A 359 -9.27 2.77 14.76
C LEU A 359 -8.87 4.00 13.94
N LEU A 360 -8.66 5.13 14.62
CA LEU A 360 -8.34 6.39 13.94
C LEU A 360 -7.03 6.32 13.14
N MET A 361 -6.04 5.57 13.65
CA MET A 361 -4.76 5.37 12.97
C MET A 361 -4.95 4.62 11.64
N GLU A 362 -5.69 3.52 11.66
CA GLU A 362 -5.99 2.72 10.48
C GLU A 362 -6.79 3.52 9.44
N ARG A 363 -7.78 4.31 9.87
CA ARG A 363 -8.52 5.20 8.96
C ARG A 363 -7.66 6.30 8.34
N LYS A 364 -6.65 6.80 9.06
CA LYS A 364 -5.69 7.79 8.53
C LYS A 364 -4.73 7.15 7.54
N GLU A 365 -4.23 5.95 7.82
CA GLU A 365 -3.36 5.20 6.91
C GLU A 365 -4.09 4.83 5.62
N ALA A 366 -5.36 4.40 5.70
CA ALA A 366 -6.19 4.09 4.55
C ALA A 366 -6.41 5.31 3.63
N LEU A 367 -6.37 6.53 4.17
CA LEU A 367 -6.56 7.80 3.45
C LEU A 367 -5.26 8.53 3.14
N ASP A 368 -4.09 7.94 3.44
CA ASP A 368 -2.78 8.54 3.14
C ASP A 368 -2.27 8.05 1.77
N PRO A 369 -2.16 8.93 0.76
CA PRO A 369 -1.68 8.57 -0.57
C PRO A 369 -0.24 8.04 -0.61
N LYS A 370 0.55 8.27 0.45
CA LYS A 370 1.92 7.76 0.57
C LYS A 370 1.96 6.33 1.09
N VAL A 371 0.87 5.87 1.71
CA VAL A 371 0.81 4.58 2.41
C VAL A 371 -0.10 3.60 1.68
N ASN A 372 -1.28 4.05 1.22
CA ASN A 372 -2.26 3.20 0.54
C ASN A 372 -1.97 3.16 -0.99
N PRO A 373 -1.61 1.99 -1.56
CA PRO A 373 -1.31 1.85 -2.99
C PRO A 373 -2.47 2.18 -3.93
N PHE A 374 -3.72 2.19 -3.45
CA PHE A 374 -4.89 2.56 -4.25
C PHE A 374 -4.73 3.94 -4.92
N PHE A 375 -4.14 4.89 -4.22
CA PHE A 375 -3.92 6.25 -4.74
C PHE A 375 -2.90 6.32 -5.89
N ALA A 376 -2.16 5.24 -6.17
CA ALA A 376 -1.26 5.18 -7.33
C ALA A 376 -2.00 5.12 -8.66
N HIS A 377 -3.26 4.65 -8.65
CA HIS A 377 -4.07 4.45 -9.85
C HIS A 377 -5.49 4.99 -9.72
N ALA A 378 -5.81 5.70 -8.63
CA ALA A 378 -7.11 6.32 -8.43
C ALA A 378 -7.01 7.83 -8.14
N ASP A 379 -7.89 8.61 -8.76
CA ASP A 379 -8.13 10.00 -8.35
C ASP A 379 -9.16 10.01 -7.22
N VAL A 380 -8.87 10.69 -6.11
CA VAL A 380 -9.79 10.77 -4.96
C VAL A 380 -9.95 12.22 -4.52
N ALA A 381 -11.18 12.62 -4.21
CA ALA A 381 -11.51 13.90 -3.59
C ALA A 381 -12.46 13.69 -2.42
N LEU A 382 -12.26 14.47 -1.36
CA LEU A 382 -12.97 14.34 -0.08
C LEU A 382 -13.50 15.73 0.32
N TRP A 383 -14.74 15.78 0.83
CA TRP A 383 -15.36 17.03 1.26
C TRP A 383 -16.03 16.92 2.62
N LEU A 384 -16.02 18.04 3.33
CA LEU A 384 -16.80 18.32 4.54
C LEU A 384 -17.88 19.33 4.22
N ALA A 385 -19.09 19.11 4.72
CA ALA A 385 -20.14 20.12 4.80
C ALA A 385 -20.06 20.80 6.17
N VAL A 386 -20.01 22.14 6.18
CA VAL A 386 -19.86 22.96 7.38
C VAL A 386 -21.04 23.92 7.48
N ARG A 387 -21.72 23.92 8.62
CA ARG A 387 -22.79 24.86 8.95
C ARG A 387 -22.48 25.52 10.29
N ASP A 388 -22.50 26.85 10.33
CA ASP A 388 -22.18 27.63 11.54
C ASP A 388 -20.84 27.23 12.19
N GLY A 389 -19.82 26.99 11.37
CA GLY A 389 -18.48 26.58 11.82
C GLY A 389 -18.38 25.13 12.31
N ARG A 390 -19.44 24.32 12.20
CA ARG A 390 -19.52 22.93 12.65
C ARG A 390 -19.63 21.97 11.47
N ASP A 391 -18.83 20.91 11.48
CA ASP A 391 -18.87 19.85 10.46
C ASP A 391 -20.18 19.06 10.59
N VAL A 392 -21.07 19.13 9.59
CA VAL A 392 -22.40 18.49 9.59
C VAL A 392 -22.54 17.32 8.62
N GLY A 393 -21.56 17.13 7.73
CA GLY A 393 -21.52 15.96 6.87
C GLY A 393 -20.21 15.81 6.11
N ARG A 394 -20.02 14.67 5.45
CA ARG A 394 -18.86 14.38 4.61
C ARG A 394 -19.22 13.43 3.46
N ILE A 395 -18.43 13.47 2.40
CA ILE A 395 -18.53 12.56 1.25
C ILE A 395 -17.16 12.41 0.56
N SER A 396 -16.91 11.27 -0.07
CA SER A 396 -15.83 11.08 -1.03
C SER A 396 -16.36 10.91 -2.45
N ALA A 397 -15.57 11.31 -3.43
CA ALA A 397 -15.70 10.88 -4.82
C ALA A 397 -14.35 10.35 -5.32
N GLN A 398 -14.39 9.31 -6.15
CA GLN A 398 -13.19 8.70 -6.67
C GLN A 398 -13.36 8.11 -8.06
N ILE A 399 -12.25 8.04 -8.80
CA ILE A 399 -12.14 7.40 -10.11
C ILE A 399 -10.98 6.42 -10.03
N ASP A 400 -11.30 5.15 -10.05
CA ASP A 400 -10.34 4.05 -10.16
C ASP A 400 -10.04 3.83 -11.66
N HIS A 401 -8.78 4.01 -12.06
CA HIS A 401 -8.36 3.84 -13.47
C HIS A 401 -8.12 2.36 -13.84
N LEU A 402 -8.15 1.45 -12.86
CA LEU A 402 -8.12 -0.02 -13.06
C LEU A 402 -9.51 -0.65 -13.04
N ALA A 403 -10.54 0.11 -12.66
CA ALA A 403 -11.92 -0.37 -12.71
C ALA A 403 -12.30 -0.81 -14.14
N PRO A 404 -13.00 -1.94 -14.30
CA PRO A 404 -13.40 -2.42 -15.61
C PRO A 404 -14.34 -1.41 -16.29
N PRO A 405 -14.34 -1.34 -17.63
CA PRO A 405 -15.27 -0.49 -18.36
C PRO A 405 -16.71 -0.82 -17.97
N ASP A 406 -17.46 0.19 -17.53
CA ASP A 406 -18.87 0.04 -17.25
C ASP A 406 -19.67 0.01 -18.57
N PRO A 407 -20.49 -1.04 -18.81
CA PRO A 407 -21.31 -1.16 -20.01
C PRO A 407 -22.26 0.02 -20.27
N LEU A 408 -22.66 0.75 -19.22
CA LEU A 408 -23.58 1.89 -19.29
C LEU A 408 -22.86 3.24 -19.44
N GLY A 409 -21.54 3.24 -19.60
CA GLY A 409 -20.70 4.42 -19.85
C GLY A 409 -19.73 4.72 -18.71
N PRO A 410 -18.76 5.65 -18.91
CA PRO A 410 -17.72 5.93 -17.92
C PRO A 410 -18.25 6.27 -16.53
N ALA A 411 -18.08 5.34 -15.60
CA ALA A 411 -18.47 5.50 -14.21
C ALA A 411 -17.36 6.14 -13.36
N GLY A 412 -17.79 6.89 -12.36
CA GLY A 412 -17.00 7.16 -11.16
C GLY A 412 -17.80 6.82 -9.91
N PHE A 413 -17.12 6.86 -8.78
CA PHE A 413 -17.64 6.32 -7.53
C PHE A 413 -17.79 7.40 -6.47
N PHE A 414 -18.75 7.22 -5.57
CA PHE A 414 -18.87 8.03 -4.35
C PHE A 414 -18.85 7.13 -3.12
N GLY A 415 -18.56 7.68 -1.95
CA GLY A 415 -18.56 6.91 -0.70
C GLY A 415 -18.29 7.75 0.54
N MET A 416 -17.89 7.07 1.61
CA MET A 416 -17.59 7.62 2.94
C MET A 416 -18.64 8.60 3.46
N ILE A 417 -19.88 8.43 3.02
CA ILE A 417 -21.00 9.32 3.35
C ILE A 417 -21.30 9.22 4.84
N ALA A 418 -21.33 10.36 5.51
CA ALA A 418 -21.84 10.48 6.87
C ALA A 418 -22.32 11.91 7.07
N ALA A 419 -23.59 12.09 7.39
CA ALA A 419 -24.18 13.41 7.56
C ALA A 419 -25.32 13.39 8.58
N GLU A 420 -25.67 14.56 9.09
CA GLU A 420 -26.90 14.77 9.85
C GLU A 420 -28.12 14.51 8.95
N ASP A 421 -29.25 14.14 9.56
CA ASP A 421 -30.49 13.78 8.83
C ASP A 421 -31.19 14.99 8.19
N ASP A 422 -30.50 15.66 7.26
CA ASP A 422 -30.88 16.92 6.65
C ASP A 422 -30.78 16.84 5.12
N PRO A 423 -31.90 16.96 4.38
CA PRO A 423 -31.89 16.93 2.91
C PRO A 423 -30.92 17.92 2.27
N ALA A 424 -30.76 19.11 2.86
CA ALA A 424 -29.91 20.16 2.28
C ALA A 424 -28.43 19.80 2.39
N VAL A 425 -28.02 19.10 3.47
CA VAL A 425 -26.63 18.63 3.63
C VAL A 425 -26.31 17.55 2.60
N PHE A 426 -27.20 16.57 2.43
CA PHE A 426 -27.05 15.54 1.40
C PHE A 426 -27.02 16.14 0.00
N ALA A 427 -27.94 17.05 -0.33
CA ALA A 427 -27.97 17.72 -1.63
C ALA A 427 -26.67 18.47 -1.93
N ALA A 428 -26.13 19.23 -0.97
CA ALA A 428 -24.88 19.97 -1.16
C ALA A 428 -23.66 19.04 -1.34
N LEU A 429 -23.56 17.96 -0.56
CA LEU A 429 -22.47 16.98 -0.66
C LEU A 429 -22.50 16.23 -1.99
N PHE A 430 -23.66 15.69 -2.37
CA PHE A 430 -23.81 14.93 -3.61
C PHE A 430 -23.66 15.81 -4.84
N ALA A 431 -24.22 17.03 -4.87
CA ALA A 431 -24.00 17.96 -5.98
C ALA A 431 -22.51 18.27 -6.18
N THR A 432 -21.73 18.38 -5.09
CA THR A 432 -20.27 18.58 -5.17
C THR A 432 -19.57 17.37 -5.79
N ALA A 433 -19.88 16.16 -5.31
CA ALA A 433 -19.29 14.92 -5.81
C ALA A 433 -19.65 14.68 -7.29
N GLU A 434 -20.93 14.87 -7.65
CA GLU A 434 -21.44 14.74 -9.02
C GLU A 434 -20.73 15.72 -9.97
N ALA A 435 -20.59 16.99 -9.58
CA ALA A 435 -19.89 17.99 -10.39
C ALA A 435 -18.41 17.65 -10.59
N TRP A 436 -17.73 17.12 -9.57
CA TRP A 436 -16.33 16.69 -9.68
C TRP A 436 -16.18 15.50 -10.62
N LEU A 437 -17.09 14.52 -10.54
CA LEU A 437 -17.12 13.36 -11.43
C LEU A 437 -17.40 13.76 -12.88
N ALA A 438 -18.39 14.61 -13.11
CA ALA A 438 -18.74 15.14 -14.43
C ALA A 438 -17.58 15.92 -15.06
N ALA A 439 -16.89 16.76 -14.28
CA ALA A 439 -15.71 17.50 -14.74
C ALA A 439 -14.55 16.60 -15.17
N LYS A 440 -14.51 15.35 -14.69
CA LYS A 440 -13.53 14.31 -15.09
C LYS A 440 -14.08 13.35 -16.16
N GLY A 441 -15.18 13.72 -16.82
CA GLY A 441 -15.74 12.99 -17.95
C GLY A 441 -16.49 11.71 -17.57
N LYS A 442 -16.96 11.61 -16.32
CA LYS A 442 -17.82 10.51 -15.88
C LYS A 442 -19.29 10.88 -16.09
N VAL A 443 -20.06 9.92 -16.57
CA VAL A 443 -21.49 10.06 -16.91
C VAL A 443 -22.40 9.28 -15.96
N ARG A 444 -21.81 8.54 -15.02
CA ARG A 444 -22.51 7.83 -13.95
C ARG A 444 -21.77 7.95 -12.63
N ALA A 445 -22.53 8.08 -11.54
CA ALA A 445 -22.04 7.97 -10.18
C ALA A 445 -22.56 6.66 -9.56
N LEU A 446 -21.66 5.82 -9.04
CA LEU A 446 -21.98 4.54 -8.38
C LEU A 446 -21.46 4.51 -6.95
N GLY A 447 -22.20 3.95 -6.00
CA GLY A 447 -21.74 3.88 -4.61
C GLY A 447 -22.81 3.58 -3.57
N PRO A 448 -22.46 3.51 -2.28
CA PRO A 448 -21.16 3.93 -1.76
C PRO A 448 -20.06 2.87 -1.93
N PHE A 449 -18.86 3.34 -2.27
CA PHE A 449 -17.58 2.63 -2.19
C PHE A 449 -16.65 3.46 -1.31
N ASN A 450 -16.19 2.93 -0.18
CA ASN A 450 -15.19 3.62 0.63
C ASN A 450 -13.80 3.36 0.02
N LEU A 451 -13.48 4.09 -1.06
CA LEU A 451 -12.33 3.92 -1.96
C LEU A 451 -12.52 2.82 -3.00
N SER A 452 -12.22 1.58 -2.66
CA SER A 452 -12.17 0.45 -3.60
C SER A 452 -13.36 -0.50 -3.44
N ILE A 453 -13.73 -1.20 -4.52
CA ILE A 453 -14.67 -2.33 -4.44
C ILE A 453 -14.21 -3.43 -3.51
N ASN A 454 -12.90 -3.54 -3.25
CA ASN A 454 -12.36 -4.60 -2.40
C ASN A 454 -12.27 -4.19 -0.91
N GLU A 455 -12.77 -3.00 -0.52
CA GLU A 455 -12.72 -2.48 0.86
C GLU A 455 -14.08 -2.55 1.58
N GLU A 456 -14.77 -1.42 1.74
CA GLU A 456 -16.11 -1.33 2.33
C GLU A 456 -17.08 -0.79 1.27
N VAL A 457 -18.09 -1.59 0.92
CA VAL A 457 -19.01 -1.31 -0.19
C VAL A 457 -20.45 -1.51 0.24
N GLY A 458 -21.31 -0.63 -0.28
CA GLY A 458 -22.74 -0.65 -0.08
C GLY A 458 -23.16 0.04 1.21
N LEU A 459 -24.32 0.68 1.16
CA LEU A 459 -24.96 1.32 2.30
C LEU A 459 -25.81 0.31 3.06
N LEU A 460 -25.72 0.25 4.38
CA LEU A 460 -26.62 -0.58 5.17
C LEU A 460 -28.09 -0.15 4.96
N VAL A 461 -28.94 -1.07 4.48
CA VAL A 461 -30.38 -0.82 4.26
C VAL A 461 -31.30 -1.75 5.07
N ASP A 462 -30.74 -2.80 5.67
CA ASP A 462 -31.46 -3.75 6.53
C ASP A 462 -30.51 -4.38 7.56
N GLY A 463 -31.00 -4.62 8.78
CA GLY A 463 -30.23 -5.15 9.93
C GLY A 463 -29.49 -4.11 10.77
N PHE A 464 -30.11 -2.93 10.96
CA PHE A 464 -29.57 -1.80 11.74
C PHE A 464 -29.37 -2.09 13.24
N ASP A 465 -30.07 -3.08 13.80
CA ASP A 465 -30.00 -3.45 15.21
C ASP A 465 -28.71 -4.23 15.59
N ARG A 466 -27.89 -4.61 14.60
CA ARG A 466 -26.71 -5.46 14.79
C ARG A 466 -25.41 -4.71 14.51
N PRO A 467 -24.39 -4.82 15.39
CA PRO A 467 -23.09 -4.24 15.13
C PRO A 467 -22.43 -4.72 13.83
N PRO A 468 -21.57 -3.90 13.19
CA PRO A 468 -20.83 -4.32 12.01
C PRO A 468 -19.75 -5.35 12.35
N MET A 469 -19.52 -6.28 11.43
CA MET A 469 -18.33 -7.13 11.44
C MET A 469 -17.12 -6.37 10.89
N VAL A 470 -15.91 -6.94 11.07
CA VAL A 470 -14.67 -6.37 10.53
C VAL A 470 -14.82 -6.09 9.03
N MET A 471 -14.37 -4.91 8.58
CA MET A 471 -14.49 -4.42 7.19
C MET A 471 -15.95 -4.30 6.66
N MET A 472 -16.93 -4.11 7.55
CA MET A 472 -18.33 -3.84 7.18
C MET A 472 -18.76 -2.47 7.67
N GLY A 473 -19.51 -1.75 6.84
CA GLY A 473 -20.10 -0.47 7.19
C GLY A 473 -21.28 -0.60 8.16
N HIS A 474 -21.61 0.52 8.80
CA HIS A 474 -22.80 0.68 9.64
C HIS A 474 -23.32 2.10 9.51
N ASP A 475 -24.33 2.27 8.66
CA ASP A 475 -24.91 3.56 8.31
C ASP A 475 -26.25 3.77 9.02
N PRO A 476 -26.60 5.02 9.39
CA PRO A 476 -27.91 5.34 9.93
C PRO A 476 -29.04 5.02 8.94
N ALA A 477 -30.17 4.52 9.47
CA ALA A 477 -31.32 4.05 8.66
C ALA A 477 -31.91 5.11 7.71
N PHE A 478 -31.84 6.39 8.06
CA PHE A 478 -32.35 7.47 7.21
C PHE A 478 -31.51 7.68 5.93
N THR A 479 -30.25 7.23 5.91
CA THR A 479 -29.28 7.55 4.85
C THR A 479 -29.75 7.09 3.48
N GLY A 480 -30.35 5.91 3.39
CA GLY A 480 -30.86 5.36 2.12
C GLY A 480 -31.94 6.25 1.52
N GLY A 481 -32.94 6.62 2.32
CA GLY A 481 -34.01 7.52 1.88
C GLY A 481 -33.52 8.91 1.47
N ARG A 482 -32.43 9.42 2.09
CA ARG A 482 -31.79 10.69 1.67
C ARG A 482 -31.10 10.57 0.32
N ILE A 483 -30.46 9.44 0.03
CA ILE A 483 -29.81 9.18 -1.26
C ILE A 483 -30.87 9.00 -2.36
N GLU A 484 -31.92 8.23 -2.10
CA GLU A 484 -33.03 8.01 -3.04
C GLU A 484 -33.75 9.32 -3.39
N ALA A 485 -33.93 10.23 -2.42
CA ALA A 485 -34.50 11.55 -2.66
C ALA A 485 -33.70 12.45 -3.62
N LEU A 486 -32.41 12.14 -3.86
CA LEU A 486 -31.54 12.84 -4.82
C LEU A 486 -31.60 12.23 -6.23
N GLY A 487 -32.48 11.24 -6.45
CA GLY A 487 -32.67 10.55 -7.73
C GLY A 487 -31.72 9.37 -7.97
N TYR A 488 -31.03 8.90 -6.93
CA TYR A 488 -30.28 7.65 -7.01
C TYR A 488 -31.22 6.45 -6.94
N ALA A 489 -30.95 5.43 -7.75
CA ALA A 489 -31.69 4.18 -7.76
C ALA A 489 -30.80 3.03 -7.30
N LYS A 490 -31.42 1.91 -6.89
CA LYS A 490 -30.69 0.67 -6.61
C LYS A 490 -29.93 0.22 -7.87
N GLU A 491 -28.61 0.03 -7.73
CA GLU A 491 -27.77 -0.64 -8.72
C GLU A 491 -27.66 -2.13 -8.42
N LYS A 492 -27.31 -2.47 -7.16
CA LYS A 492 -27.14 -3.86 -6.73
C LYS A 492 -27.19 -3.97 -5.21
N ASP A 493 -27.80 -5.04 -4.72
CA ASP A 493 -27.71 -5.43 -3.30
C ASP A 493 -26.60 -6.46 -3.09
N VAL A 494 -25.92 -6.36 -1.95
CA VAL A 494 -25.00 -7.37 -1.43
C VAL A 494 -25.45 -7.80 -0.04
N PHE A 495 -25.45 -9.12 0.18
CA PHE A 495 -25.97 -9.73 1.39
C PHE A 495 -24.85 -10.16 2.34
N ALA A 496 -25.17 -10.14 3.63
CA ALA A 496 -24.38 -10.80 4.67
C ALA A 496 -25.21 -11.89 5.34
N TYR A 497 -24.63 -13.08 5.44
CA TYR A 497 -25.23 -14.24 6.10
C TYR A 497 -24.51 -14.49 7.41
N LEU A 498 -25.25 -14.82 8.47
CA LEU A 498 -24.69 -15.19 9.75
C LEU A 498 -24.84 -16.70 9.95
N ILE A 499 -23.77 -17.35 10.39
CA ILE A 499 -23.75 -18.75 10.81
C ILE A 499 -23.47 -18.80 12.31
N ASP A 500 -24.33 -19.51 13.05
CA ASP A 500 -24.02 -19.94 14.42
C ASP A 500 -23.08 -21.15 14.35
N THR A 501 -21.85 -21.00 14.84
CA THR A 501 -20.84 -22.06 14.75
C THR A 501 -21.13 -23.22 15.69
N ALA A 502 -21.92 -23.00 16.74
CA ALA A 502 -22.31 -24.02 17.71
C ALA A 502 -23.44 -24.92 17.19
N VAL A 503 -24.24 -24.43 16.23
CA VAL A 503 -25.21 -25.24 15.52
C VAL A 503 -24.48 -26.09 14.49
N ASP A 504 -24.73 -27.40 14.50
CA ASP A 504 -24.16 -28.26 13.47
C ASP A 504 -24.84 -28.02 12.13
N VAL A 505 -24.11 -28.27 11.05
CA VAL A 505 -24.63 -28.09 9.69
C VAL A 505 -25.88 -28.94 9.47
N PRO A 506 -26.85 -28.48 8.67
CA PRO A 506 -28.06 -29.25 8.38
C PRO A 506 -27.76 -30.69 7.93
N ALA A 507 -28.63 -31.65 8.30
CA ALA A 507 -28.38 -33.07 8.08
C ALA A 507 -28.03 -33.44 6.62
N ALA A 508 -28.58 -32.71 5.65
CA ALA A 508 -28.24 -32.90 4.23
C ALA A 508 -26.78 -32.51 3.91
N ALA A 509 -26.28 -31.42 4.49
CA ALA A 509 -24.89 -31.00 4.36
C ALA A 509 -23.96 -31.93 5.17
N ARG A 510 -24.36 -32.33 6.39
CA ARG A 510 -23.65 -33.31 7.23
C ARG A 510 -23.35 -34.59 6.46
N ARG A 511 -24.36 -35.20 5.81
CA ARG A 511 -24.19 -36.41 4.99
C ARG A 511 -23.22 -36.23 3.82
N ARG A 512 -23.12 -35.03 3.24
CA ARG A 512 -22.16 -34.73 2.17
C ARG A 512 -20.74 -34.63 2.72
N LEU A 513 -20.57 -33.98 3.88
CA LEU A 513 -19.28 -33.81 4.55
C LEU A 513 -18.74 -35.11 5.14
N ASP A 514 -19.63 -36.01 5.59
CA ASP A 514 -19.25 -37.33 6.11
C ASP A 514 -18.60 -38.25 5.06
N ARG A 515 -18.75 -37.94 3.76
CA ARG A 515 -18.02 -38.62 2.68
C ARG A 515 -16.52 -38.29 2.67
N GLY A 516 -16.13 -37.24 3.38
CA GLY A 516 -14.75 -36.77 3.42
C GLY A 516 -14.28 -36.13 2.10
N PRO A 517 -13.03 -35.65 2.06
CA PRO A 517 -12.42 -35.17 0.83
C PRO A 517 -12.28 -36.31 -0.18
N ALA A 518 -12.53 -36.02 -1.46
CA ALA A 518 -12.30 -36.96 -2.54
C ALA A 518 -10.81 -37.30 -2.69
N LYS A 519 -10.48 -38.41 -3.37
CA LYS A 519 -9.08 -38.78 -3.63
C LYS A 519 -8.34 -37.64 -4.36
N GLY A 520 -7.16 -37.29 -3.86
CA GLY A 520 -6.35 -36.19 -4.37
C GLY A 520 -6.70 -34.82 -3.77
N VAL A 521 -7.76 -34.70 -2.96
CA VAL A 521 -8.10 -33.45 -2.26
C VAL A 521 -7.45 -33.42 -0.89
N THR A 522 -6.69 -32.36 -0.60
CA THR A 522 -6.12 -32.10 0.72
C THR A 522 -6.50 -30.71 1.20
N LEU A 523 -6.74 -30.57 2.51
CA LEU A 523 -6.97 -29.29 3.17
C LEU A 523 -5.77 -29.00 4.07
N ARG A 524 -5.18 -27.83 3.95
CA ARG A 524 -4.07 -27.42 4.81
C ARG A 524 -4.28 -26.00 5.34
N MET A 525 -3.72 -25.73 6.51
CA MET A 525 -3.71 -24.38 7.09
C MET A 525 -2.68 -23.49 6.39
N LEU A 526 -2.83 -22.17 6.56
CA LEU A 526 -1.80 -21.19 6.21
C LEU A 526 -0.47 -21.50 6.93
N ASP A 527 0.63 -21.57 6.19
CA ASP A 527 1.97 -21.64 6.78
C ASP A 527 2.55 -20.23 7.02
N MET A 528 2.57 -19.82 8.29
CA MET A 528 3.13 -18.52 8.69
C MET A 528 4.64 -18.39 8.41
N LYS A 529 5.38 -19.49 8.25
CA LYS A 529 6.81 -19.46 7.92
C LYS A 529 7.06 -19.09 6.47
N ARG A 530 6.09 -19.38 5.59
CA ARG A 530 6.14 -19.08 4.15
C ARG A 530 5.14 -17.99 3.76
N TYR A 531 4.90 -17.05 4.67
CA TYR A 531 3.84 -16.06 4.58
C TYR A 531 3.74 -15.35 3.23
N ASP A 532 4.86 -14.83 2.72
CA ASP A 532 4.86 -14.09 1.46
C ASP A 532 4.57 -14.98 0.23
N GLU A 533 4.92 -16.27 0.29
CA GLU A 533 4.57 -17.25 -0.75
C GLU A 533 3.08 -17.62 -0.69
N GLU A 534 2.54 -17.75 0.51
CA GLU A 534 1.12 -18.04 0.73
C GLU A 534 0.24 -16.87 0.30
N VAL A 535 0.67 -15.63 0.57
CA VAL A 535 0.01 -14.41 0.08
C VAL A 535 0.01 -14.37 -1.45
N ARG A 536 1.14 -14.69 -2.10
CA ARG A 536 1.22 -14.81 -3.57
C ARG A 536 0.31 -15.91 -4.12
N THR A 537 0.22 -17.04 -3.43
CA THR A 537 -0.68 -18.16 -3.81
C THR A 537 -2.14 -17.74 -3.71
N LEU A 538 -2.54 -17.08 -2.62
CA LEU A 538 -3.87 -16.52 -2.45
C LEU A 538 -4.19 -15.51 -3.55
N ALA A 539 -3.25 -14.62 -3.89
CA ALA A 539 -3.44 -13.63 -4.96
C ALA A 539 -3.76 -14.30 -6.29
N GLY A 540 -3.03 -15.37 -6.64
CA GLY A 540 -3.26 -16.15 -7.84
C GLY A 540 -4.65 -16.81 -7.86
N ILE A 541 -5.08 -17.41 -6.75
CA ILE A 541 -6.41 -18.03 -6.66
C ILE A 541 -7.51 -16.96 -6.70
N PHE A 542 -7.34 -15.84 -5.99
CA PHE A 542 -8.32 -14.75 -5.95
C PHE A 542 -8.53 -14.15 -7.34
N ASN A 543 -7.46 -13.75 -8.03
CA ASN A 543 -7.56 -13.12 -9.35
C ASN A 543 -8.20 -14.07 -10.39
N ASP A 544 -7.96 -15.39 -10.32
CA ASP A 544 -8.63 -16.37 -11.20
C ASP A 544 -10.12 -16.55 -10.84
N ALA A 545 -10.40 -16.77 -9.56
CA ALA A 545 -11.75 -17.07 -9.07
C ALA A 545 -12.71 -15.88 -9.22
N TRP A 546 -12.21 -14.65 -9.06
CA TRP A 546 -13.03 -13.43 -9.03
C TRP A 546 -13.07 -12.65 -10.34
N ALA A 547 -12.29 -13.00 -11.35
CA ALA A 547 -12.23 -12.30 -12.65
C ALA A 547 -13.56 -12.14 -13.40
N GLY A 548 -14.63 -12.83 -13.00
CA GLY A 548 -15.95 -12.79 -13.64
C GLY A 548 -17.01 -12.11 -12.79
N ASN A 549 -16.66 -11.65 -11.58
CA ASN A 549 -17.59 -11.02 -10.67
C ASN A 549 -17.87 -9.57 -11.09
N TRP A 550 -19.09 -9.13 -10.80
CA TRP A 550 -19.53 -7.76 -11.06
C TRP A 550 -18.60 -6.76 -10.35
N GLY A 551 -18.12 -5.76 -11.09
CA GLY A 551 -17.25 -4.71 -10.59
C GLY A 551 -15.81 -5.13 -10.27
N PHE A 552 -15.39 -6.35 -10.62
CA PHE A 552 -14.05 -6.85 -10.29
C PHE A 552 -12.93 -5.96 -10.84
N ALA A 553 -12.11 -5.43 -9.92
CA ALA A 553 -10.82 -4.82 -10.23
C ALA A 553 -9.71 -5.78 -9.76
N PRO A 554 -8.76 -6.16 -10.63
CA PRO A 554 -7.70 -7.09 -10.27
C PRO A 554 -6.79 -6.47 -9.21
N TRP A 555 -6.42 -7.26 -8.21
CA TRP A 555 -5.45 -6.80 -7.22
C TRP A 555 -4.06 -6.72 -7.81
N THR A 556 -3.43 -5.56 -7.62
CA THR A 556 -2.00 -5.41 -7.86
C THR A 556 -1.19 -6.10 -6.76
N GLU A 557 0.05 -6.50 -7.08
CA GLU A 557 0.94 -7.10 -6.08
C GLU A 557 1.22 -6.15 -4.90
N ALA A 558 1.26 -4.83 -5.15
CA ALA A 558 1.45 -3.81 -4.13
C ALA A 558 0.26 -3.74 -3.15
N GLU A 559 -0.97 -3.73 -3.66
CA GLU A 559 -2.19 -3.73 -2.84
C GLU A 559 -2.31 -5.02 -2.01
N MET A 560 -2.01 -6.17 -2.61
CA MET A 560 -2.00 -7.45 -1.91
C MET A 560 -1.00 -7.46 -0.76
N ASN A 561 0.22 -7.03 -1.01
CA ASN A 561 1.26 -6.96 0.01
C ASN A 561 0.89 -5.97 1.12
N HIS A 562 0.26 -4.85 0.78
CA HIS A 562 -0.23 -3.86 1.74
C HIS A 562 -1.35 -4.46 2.62
N LEU A 563 -2.38 -5.04 2.01
CA LEU A 563 -3.49 -5.70 2.72
C LEU A 563 -3.01 -6.87 3.57
N GLY A 564 -2.13 -7.71 3.03
CA GLY A 564 -1.51 -8.82 3.74
C GLY A 564 -0.73 -8.33 4.97
N LYS A 565 0.01 -7.22 4.88
CA LYS A 565 0.70 -6.64 6.04
C LYS A 565 -0.29 -6.08 7.08
N ALA A 566 -1.33 -5.37 6.64
CA ALA A 566 -2.35 -4.79 7.52
C ALA A 566 -3.13 -5.87 8.29
N LEU A 567 -3.49 -6.97 7.62
CA LEU A 567 -4.27 -8.06 8.21
C LEU A 567 -3.43 -9.06 9.00
N LYS A 568 -2.09 -9.05 8.87
CA LYS A 568 -1.19 -10.04 9.50
C LYS A 568 -1.45 -10.23 11.00
N LEU A 569 -1.83 -9.17 11.71
CA LEU A 569 -2.14 -9.24 13.14
C LEU A 569 -3.44 -10.01 13.44
N LEU A 570 -4.44 -9.90 12.56
CA LEU A 570 -5.74 -10.56 12.69
C LEU A 570 -5.69 -12.03 12.26
N LEU A 571 -4.70 -12.42 11.46
CA LEU A 571 -4.58 -13.79 10.98
C LEU A 571 -4.33 -14.78 12.12
N ASN A 572 -5.09 -15.87 12.08
CA ASN A 572 -4.88 -17.07 12.87
C ASN A 572 -4.80 -18.25 11.90
N PRO A 573 -3.69 -19.01 11.86
CA PRO A 573 -3.52 -20.12 10.92
C PRO A 573 -4.64 -21.16 10.95
N LYS A 574 -5.26 -21.37 12.12
CA LYS A 574 -6.40 -22.30 12.26
C LYS A 574 -7.66 -21.83 11.55
N LEU A 575 -7.77 -20.53 11.28
CA LEU A 575 -8.89 -19.88 10.61
C LEU A 575 -8.58 -19.55 9.15
N PHE A 576 -7.53 -20.12 8.58
CA PHE A 576 -7.17 -19.89 7.18
C PHE A 576 -6.74 -21.20 6.55
N TRP A 577 -7.55 -21.67 5.61
CA TRP A 577 -7.39 -22.95 4.93
C TRP A 577 -7.20 -22.78 3.44
N PHE A 578 -6.25 -23.53 2.89
CA PHE A 578 -6.15 -23.83 1.47
C PHE A 578 -6.76 -25.21 1.18
N ALA A 579 -7.40 -25.31 0.02
CA ALA A 579 -7.79 -26.57 -0.59
C ALA A 579 -6.87 -26.85 -1.78
N GLU A 580 -6.26 -28.02 -1.76
CA GLU A 580 -5.38 -28.49 -2.82
C GLU A 580 -6.02 -29.68 -3.53
N VAL A 581 -5.81 -29.75 -4.84
CA VAL A 581 -6.16 -30.90 -5.68
C VAL A 581 -4.87 -31.37 -6.33
N ASP A 582 -4.50 -32.62 -6.06
CA ASP A 582 -3.29 -33.27 -6.58
C ASP A 582 -2.00 -32.45 -6.27
N GLY A 583 -1.97 -31.79 -5.11
CA GLY A 583 -0.85 -30.96 -4.64
C GLY A 583 -0.85 -29.52 -5.14
N GLU A 584 -1.80 -29.10 -5.99
CA GLU A 584 -1.95 -27.71 -6.42
C GLU A 584 -2.99 -26.98 -5.56
N PRO A 585 -2.67 -25.82 -4.96
CA PRO A 585 -3.66 -24.95 -4.34
C PRO A 585 -4.67 -24.42 -5.36
N VAL A 586 -5.92 -24.86 -5.21
CA VAL A 586 -7.04 -24.47 -6.08
C VAL A 586 -8.14 -23.73 -5.35
N GLY A 587 -8.14 -23.70 -4.01
CA GLY A 587 -9.11 -22.94 -3.25
C GLY A 587 -8.57 -22.43 -1.92
N PHE A 588 -9.26 -21.44 -1.34
CA PHE A 588 -8.95 -20.93 -0.02
C PHE A 588 -10.18 -20.35 0.67
N GLY A 589 -10.12 -20.23 1.99
CA GLY A 589 -11.05 -19.44 2.80
C GLY A 589 -10.40 -18.97 4.10
N VAL A 590 -10.73 -17.74 4.52
CA VAL A 590 -10.15 -17.10 5.71
C VAL A 590 -11.22 -16.48 6.60
N VAL A 591 -11.28 -16.88 7.87
CA VAL A 591 -12.09 -16.18 8.89
C VAL A 591 -11.21 -15.20 9.65
N LEU A 592 -11.57 -13.92 9.59
CA LEU A 592 -10.98 -12.87 10.40
C LEU A 592 -11.76 -12.72 11.71
N PRO A 593 -11.08 -12.70 12.87
CA PRO A 593 -11.70 -12.29 14.13
C PRO A 593 -12.35 -10.90 14.00
N ASN A 594 -13.52 -10.70 14.60
CA ASN A 594 -14.21 -9.41 14.51
C ASN A 594 -13.46 -8.33 15.33
N LEU A 595 -12.66 -7.53 14.62
CA LEU A 595 -11.90 -6.44 15.21
C LEU A 595 -12.81 -5.42 15.92
N ASN A 596 -14.02 -5.16 15.38
CA ASN A 596 -14.95 -4.19 15.94
C ASN A 596 -15.42 -4.57 17.35
N GLU A 597 -15.49 -5.87 17.68
CA GLU A 597 -15.75 -6.37 19.03
C GLU A 597 -14.56 -6.07 19.96
N ALA A 598 -13.34 -6.30 19.46
CA ALA A 598 -12.11 -6.15 20.24
C ALA A 598 -11.73 -4.69 20.55
N ILE A 599 -12.21 -3.72 19.75
CA ILE A 599 -11.86 -2.29 19.89
C ILE A 599 -13.00 -1.41 20.41
N ARG A 600 -14.20 -1.97 20.66
CA ARG A 600 -15.44 -1.22 20.90
C ARG A 600 -15.32 -0.13 21.97
N ASP A 601 -14.63 -0.42 23.07
CA ASP A 601 -14.42 0.47 24.21
C ASP A 601 -13.11 1.28 24.15
N LEU A 602 -12.35 1.16 23.06
CA LEU A 602 -11.11 1.92 22.84
C LEU A 602 -11.37 3.31 22.25
N ASN A 603 -12.60 3.58 21.76
CA ASN A 603 -12.99 4.85 21.15
C ASN A 603 -11.98 5.34 20.08
N GLY A 604 -11.50 4.41 19.26
CA GLY A 604 -10.56 4.66 18.17
C GLY A 604 -9.11 4.96 18.59
N ARG A 605 -8.74 4.87 19.87
CA ARG A 605 -7.39 5.18 20.38
C ARG A 605 -6.65 3.92 20.87
N LEU A 606 -5.43 3.71 20.36
CA LEU A 606 -4.58 2.58 20.77
C LEU A 606 -3.55 2.91 21.85
N PHE A 607 -3.17 4.18 22.00
CA PHE A 607 -2.12 4.57 22.94
C PHE A 607 -2.69 5.30 24.16
N PRO A 608 -2.10 5.12 25.36
CA PRO A 608 -0.91 4.30 25.62
C PRO A 608 -1.18 2.80 25.86
N PHE A 609 -2.37 2.40 26.32
CA PHE A 609 -2.65 1.01 26.75
C PHE A 609 -3.59 0.20 25.85
N GLY A 610 -4.21 0.83 24.85
CA GLY A 610 -5.17 0.19 23.95
C GLY A 610 -4.57 -0.92 23.10
N ILE A 611 -3.29 -0.80 22.69
CA ILE A 611 -2.60 -1.85 21.93
C ILE A 611 -2.42 -3.13 22.74
N ALA A 612 -2.05 -3.03 24.02
CA ALA A 612 -1.93 -4.18 24.91
C ALA A 612 -3.30 -4.86 25.11
N LYS A 613 -4.35 -4.07 25.29
CA LYS A 613 -5.73 -4.56 25.41
C LYS A 613 -6.20 -5.27 24.13
N LEU A 614 -5.91 -4.70 22.97
CA LEU A 614 -6.24 -5.27 21.68
C LEU A 614 -5.51 -6.59 21.45
N LEU A 615 -4.20 -6.62 21.67
CA LEU A 615 -3.40 -7.85 21.52
C LEU A 615 -3.85 -8.95 22.48
N TRP A 616 -4.13 -8.60 23.74
CA TRP A 616 -4.68 -9.55 24.70
C TRP A 616 -6.01 -10.13 24.24
N ARG A 617 -6.93 -9.29 23.72
CA ARG A 617 -8.23 -9.75 23.21
C ARG A 617 -8.10 -10.62 21.96
N LEU A 618 -7.20 -10.27 21.04
CA LEU A 618 -7.02 -11.04 19.81
C LEU A 618 -6.24 -12.35 20.00
N LYS A 619 -5.29 -12.40 20.94
CA LYS A 619 -4.35 -13.53 21.08
C LYS A 619 -4.57 -14.38 22.34
N VAL A 620 -5.24 -13.85 23.36
CA VAL A 620 -5.43 -14.54 24.65
C VAL A 620 -6.91 -14.72 24.99
N ALA A 621 -7.67 -13.64 25.11
CA ALA A 621 -9.08 -13.72 25.54
C ALA A 621 -10.01 -14.25 24.44
N GLY A 622 -9.66 -14.01 23.16
CA GLY A 622 -10.50 -14.32 22.01
C GLY A 622 -11.64 -13.32 21.80
N VAL A 623 -12.33 -13.48 20.67
CA VAL A 623 -13.56 -12.76 20.32
C VAL A 623 -14.68 -13.76 20.05
N LYS A 624 -15.94 -13.33 20.18
CA LYS A 624 -17.10 -14.21 20.00
C LYS A 624 -17.63 -14.21 18.57
N SER A 625 -17.19 -13.26 17.74
CA SER A 625 -17.63 -13.12 16.35
C SER A 625 -16.46 -13.04 15.37
N GLY A 626 -16.70 -13.46 14.14
CA GLY A 626 -15.73 -13.39 13.04
C GLY A 626 -16.42 -13.20 11.69
N ARG A 627 -15.63 -12.95 10.66
CA ARG A 627 -16.12 -12.78 9.28
C ARG A 627 -15.27 -13.61 8.33
N LEU A 628 -15.90 -14.26 7.36
CA LEU A 628 -15.28 -14.83 6.17
C LEU A 628 -15.40 -13.80 5.03
N PRO A 629 -14.49 -12.81 4.90
CA PRO A 629 -14.57 -11.79 3.85
C PRO A 629 -14.20 -12.35 2.48
N LEU A 630 -13.37 -13.39 2.43
CA LEU A 630 -12.79 -13.92 1.21
C LEU A 630 -12.82 -15.44 1.23
N MET A 631 -13.36 -15.98 0.15
CA MET A 631 -13.29 -17.39 -0.20
C MET A 631 -13.25 -17.47 -1.73
N GLY A 632 -12.41 -18.35 -2.26
CA GLY A 632 -12.24 -18.47 -3.70
C GLY A 632 -11.84 -19.88 -4.09
N ILE A 633 -12.34 -20.35 -5.22
CA ILE A 633 -11.93 -21.60 -5.85
C ILE A 633 -11.66 -21.27 -7.32
N LYS A 634 -10.50 -21.69 -7.81
CA LYS A 634 -10.08 -21.55 -9.21
C LYS A 634 -11.10 -22.16 -10.14
N ARG A 635 -11.29 -21.54 -11.30
CA ARG A 635 -12.23 -22.00 -12.33
C ARG A 635 -11.87 -23.39 -12.87
N SER A 636 -10.58 -23.73 -12.88
CA SER A 636 -10.10 -25.07 -13.26
C SER A 636 -10.73 -26.19 -12.43
N ALA A 637 -11.12 -25.90 -11.19
CA ALA A 637 -11.76 -26.87 -10.31
C ALA A 637 -13.30 -26.92 -10.47
N TYR A 638 -13.96 -26.02 -11.22
CA TYR A 638 -15.42 -25.98 -11.29
C TYR A 638 -16.04 -27.14 -12.07
N ASN A 639 -15.32 -27.64 -13.08
CA ASN A 639 -15.77 -28.77 -13.90
C ASN A 639 -15.34 -30.13 -13.31
N ASP A 640 -14.67 -30.12 -12.16
CA ASP A 640 -14.27 -31.33 -11.43
C ASP A 640 -15.28 -31.60 -10.30
N VAL A 641 -15.81 -32.82 -10.24
CA VAL A 641 -16.70 -33.26 -9.14
C VAL A 641 -16.02 -33.10 -7.77
N ARG A 642 -14.68 -33.21 -7.73
CA ARG A 642 -13.87 -32.95 -6.53
C ARG A 642 -13.95 -31.48 -6.11
N GLY A 643 -13.97 -30.56 -7.07
CA GLY A 643 -14.03 -29.12 -6.85
C GLY A 643 -15.36 -28.64 -6.29
N ALA A 644 -16.47 -29.27 -6.67
CA ALA A 644 -17.81 -28.94 -6.18
C ALA A 644 -17.97 -29.11 -4.65
N MET A 645 -17.17 -29.97 -4.02
CA MET A 645 -17.18 -30.21 -2.58
C MET A 645 -16.28 -29.25 -1.78
N LEU A 646 -15.32 -28.58 -2.42
CA LEU A 646 -14.34 -27.72 -1.75
C LEU A 646 -14.96 -26.59 -0.91
N PRO A 647 -16.01 -25.86 -1.36
CA PRO A 647 -16.60 -24.80 -0.53
C PRO A 647 -17.15 -25.36 0.79
N PHE A 648 -17.85 -26.50 0.72
CA PHE A 648 -18.43 -27.14 1.91
C PHE A 648 -17.34 -27.57 2.90
N LEU A 649 -16.27 -28.19 2.39
CA LEU A 649 -15.14 -28.64 3.21
C LEU A 649 -14.40 -27.47 3.89
N ILE A 650 -14.13 -26.40 3.14
CA ILE A 650 -13.50 -25.19 3.68
C ILE A 650 -14.38 -24.57 4.77
N ILE A 651 -15.68 -24.39 4.50
CA ILE A 651 -16.62 -23.77 5.45
C ILE A 651 -16.76 -24.62 6.72
N ASP A 652 -16.91 -25.94 6.63
CA ASP A 652 -17.03 -26.79 7.83
C ASP A 652 -15.74 -26.79 8.66
N ASN A 653 -14.56 -26.84 8.03
CA ASN A 653 -13.29 -26.74 8.75
C ASN A 653 -13.15 -25.40 9.48
N LEU A 654 -13.44 -24.30 8.78
CA LEU A 654 -13.42 -22.96 9.37
C LEU A 654 -14.41 -22.84 10.54
N ARG A 655 -15.64 -23.34 10.39
CA ARG A 655 -16.67 -23.34 11.43
C ARG A 655 -16.19 -24.09 12.68
N ARG A 656 -15.63 -25.29 12.51
CA ARG A 656 -15.13 -26.11 13.64
C ARG A 656 -13.97 -25.44 14.36
N GLU A 657 -13.00 -24.90 13.63
CA GLU A 657 -11.87 -24.19 14.24
C GLU A 657 -12.32 -22.88 14.90
N ALA A 658 -13.26 -22.15 14.31
CA ALA A 658 -13.89 -20.98 14.91
C ALA A 658 -14.57 -21.34 16.25
N LEU A 659 -15.37 -22.42 16.29
CA LEU A 659 -16.01 -22.89 17.51
C LEU A 659 -14.99 -23.26 18.60
N LYS A 660 -13.91 -23.97 18.26
CA LYS A 660 -12.81 -24.32 19.19
C LYS A 660 -12.12 -23.08 19.76
N LEU A 661 -12.08 -21.99 19.00
CA LEU A 661 -11.50 -20.71 19.42
C LEU A 661 -12.50 -19.79 20.14
N GLY A 662 -13.73 -20.27 20.40
CA GLY A 662 -14.76 -19.51 21.10
C GLY A 662 -15.54 -18.53 20.23
N ILE A 663 -15.31 -18.51 18.91
CA ILE A 663 -16.09 -17.72 17.95
C ILE A 663 -17.41 -18.44 17.73
N ARG A 664 -18.50 -17.85 18.21
CA ARG A 664 -19.88 -18.38 18.16
C ARG A 664 -20.64 -17.97 16.90
N SER A 665 -20.24 -16.89 16.26
CA SER A 665 -20.90 -16.37 15.06
C SER A 665 -19.88 -16.02 13.98
N VAL A 666 -20.14 -16.47 12.76
CA VAL A 666 -19.32 -16.14 11.60
C VAL A 666 -20.20 -15.53 10.53
N GLU A 667 -19.88 -14.30 10.11
CA GLU A 667 -20.52 -13.66 8.98
C GLU A 667 -19.84 -14.08 7.66
N MET A 668 -20.61 -14.48 6.66
CA MET A 668 -20.17 -14.68 5.28
C MET A 668 -20.69 -13.53 4.42
N SER A 669 -19.78 -12.68 3.95
CA SER A 669 -20.10 -11.46 3.21
C SER A 669 -18.89 -10.98 2.39
N TRP A 670 -19.06 -10.29 1.26
CA TRP A 670 -20.33 -9.95 0.63
C TRP A 670 -20.76 -11.00 -0.37
N ILE A 671 -22.06 -11.25 -0.44
CA ILE A 671 -22.65 -12.15 -1.42
C ILE A 671 -23.56 -11.34 -2.33
N LEU A 672 -23.20 -11.21 -3.61
CA LEU A 672 -24.02 -10.50 -4.59
C LEU A 672 -25.42 -11.12 -4.69
N GLU A 673 -26.44 -10.29 -4.87
CA GLU A 673 -27.83 -10.75 -4.95
C GLU A 673 -28.10 -11.75 -6.10
N ASP A 674 -27.31 -11.71 -7.16
CA ASP A 674 -27.38 -12.61 -8.31
C ASP A 674 -26.47 -13.84 -8.20
N ASN A 675 -25.62 -13.95 -7.17
CA ASN A 675 -24.77 -15.12 -6.93
C ASN A 675 -25.56 -16.28 -6.28
N ALA A 676 -26.55 -16.80 -7.01
CA ALA A 676 -27.39 -17.92 -6.56
C ALA A 676 -26.58 -19.17 -6.15
N PRO A 677 -25.49 -19.58 -6.83
CA PRO A 677 -24.69 -20.73 -6.41
C PRO A 677 -24.13 -20.58 -5.00
N MET A 678 -23.50 -19.44 -4.68
CA MET A 678 -22.92 -19.22 -3.36
C MET A 678 -24.00 -19.08 -2.29
N ARG A 679 -25.10 -18.34 -2.56
CA ARG A 679 -26.22 -18.23 -1.61
C ARG A 679 -26.78 -19.59 -1.21
N ARG A 680 -27.01 -20.48 -2.18
CA ARG A 680 -27.49 -21.85 -1.91
C ARG A 680 -26.50 -22.67 -1.07
N ILE A 681 -25.19 -22.50 -1.27
CA ILE A 681 -24.17 -23.17 -0.45
C ILE A 681 -24.27 -22.68 1.00
N ILE A 682 -24.36 -21.36 1.20
CA ILE A 682 -24.42 -20.74 2.53
C ILE A 682 -25.71 -21.15 3.26
N GLU A 683 -26.85 -21.07 2.60
CA GLU A 683 -28.14 -21.51 3.13
C GLU A 683 -28.11 -23.02 3.46
N ALA A 684 -27.48 -23.84 2.61
CA ALA A 684 -27.35 -25.28 2.84
C ALA A 684 -26.47 -25.64 4.05
N VAL A 685 -25.54 -24.77 4.45
CA VAL A 685 -24.74 -24.95 5.68
C VAL A 685 -25.36 -24.26 6.90
N GLY A 686 -26.58 -23.72 6.78
CA GLY A 686 -27.34 -23.11 7.88
C GLY A 686 -27.11 -21.61 8.05
N GLY A 687 -26.59 -20.92 7.03
CA GLY A 687 -26.44 -19.46 7.07
C GLY A 687 -27.76 -18.74 6.87
N GLU A 688 -28.04 -17.76 7.72
CA GLU A 688 -29.24 -16.92 7.66
C GLU A 688 -28.87 -15.52 7.19
N ARG A 689 -29.59 -14.99 6.19
CA ARG A 689 -29.39 -13.60 5.76
C ARG A 689 -29.88 -12.68 6.87
N TYR A 690 -28.98 -11.84 7.38
CA TYR A 690 -29.30 -10.95 8.51
C TYR A 690 -29.03 -9.47 8.23
N LYS A 691 -28.29 -9.15 7.16
CA LYS A 691 -28.08 -7.79 6.68
C LYS A 691 -28.12 -7.70 5.17
N THR A 692 -28.56 -6.54 4.69
CA THR A 692 -28.50 -6.15 3.29
C THR A 692 -27.81 -4.80 3.16
N TYR A 693 -26.84 -4.73 2.25
CA TYR A 693 -26.16 -3.51 1.86
C TYR A 693 -26.51 -3.19 0.41
N ARG A 694 -26.78 -1.93 0.11
CA ARG A 694 -27.21 -1.47 -1.21
C ARG A 694 -26.18 -0.55 -1.85
N ILE A 695 -25.84 -0.85 -3.09
CA ILE A 695 -25.14 0.04 -3.99
C ILE A 695 -26.20 0.74 -4.84
N TYR A 696 -26.06 2.05 -4.94
CA TYR A 696 -26.88 2.95 -5.72
C TYR A 696 -26.13 3.43 -6.96
N SER A 697 -26.88 3.83 -7.98
CA SER A 697 -26.34 4.55 -9.12
C SER A 697 -27.26 5.69 -9.57
N LYS A 698 -26.66 6.64 -10.27
CA LYS A 698 -27.36 7.75 -10.92
C LYS A 698 -26.59 8.17 -12.18
N ALA A 699 -27.32 8.44 -13.25
CA ALA A 699 -26.74 9.10 -14.43
C ALA A 699 -26.47 10.58 -14.10
N ILE A 700 -25.28 11.06 -14.44
CA ILE A 700 -24.84 12.44 -14.20
C ILE A 700 -24.50 13.10 -15.55
N ALA A 701 -24.72 14.41 -15.63
CA ALA A 701 -24.72 15.17 -16.89
C ALA A 701 -23.32 15.51 -17.41
#